data_AF-A0AAD4N098-F1
#
_entry.id   AF-A0AAD4N098-F1
#
_cell.length_a   1.000
_cell.length_b   1.000
_cell.length_c   1.000
_cell.angle_alpha   90.00
_cell.angle_beta   90.00
_cell.angle_gamma   90.00
#
_symmetry.space_group_name_H-M   'P 1'
#
loop_
_entity.id
_entity.type
_entity.pdbx_description
1 polymer ?
#
loop_
_entity_poly.entity_id
_entity_poly.type
_entity_poly.pdbx_seq_one_letter_code
_entity_poly.pdbx_strand_id
1 'polypeptide(L)'
;MKALLPSIVLVLQIIFKCLIAEEIRLPHFLLKQKAHPLQNFQDSVSVAPKDEYSERYVTQRIDHFSSANRAKFQQRYIVNTKYNTTTGLHFLWVEGVGQLYPERITASDYPLISYAKEAGATLWSLDTNTNLVYLRSQQAIEDIADFIRTQNKNLNQTNPKWVVFGASYAGSLVLWFRQKYPALCIGAVASSPESVSTIDNYQYNSIVEKAYSELNKPCYKNIATSLQTVRQLMDNIKGRKKLSDEIRLAPSFSQLNMTYQDYQFFYTTVISHLSFPVQVNECIQGYGVAEICKIMCDSSLTDVAKIKKVIYLNIDQINYSNVFNNYTGLIEYLKTEDYSDYTAAEERLYYWQTCNELGFSPTTDFGGSFFSSMLPNNYNLEICADVFGPFFDVNYVEKAVDITKMSYGGTNVYYGTSVVISQGTLDPWSGVGYKYITDKTNSAYYEIQKGAHCSEVYPASTCRPSGTMDLNVMKGSQSLQQFSQERTDIVNLEGEIDHNLPLMESNFKEPVQKLSTCDGIPFSTSPCVPRVPEAIEQRAAAKIGSIEQDVDHFDSKNSKKWKHSYYYNDTNYKSGGPVFLWLTGEGGNDDYYVQDGMALASWAKALNGMVVSLGHRFYGDNQPTGNLTRASLKYLRTDQVLADIVVFINSINKVLTSNGKKPKWIAFGCGYAGNLAAWLREKYPSYVSGAVVSSGPLQAQADFYRYLYGVQRALEQYAPQGCADDVGRLFVQLQNLTTTIEGRKNISKMAKLCDDWSANYVPRKDIETFMVGILNGLTSAVMSDTSDFRYTKAYCELTTKVLDQMKNTGMGIAQSVDFEHNTKKHPLNLLSNLISEVNPDSTTGGTCWDVSYANYVALVNRTETFSYRSASSVLFWQSCTVFGQFLSSNLGYNIFESALPINHLMDFCTDLFGPEYNRSSVEYATLNLNYNYGGNANYTASNVIFVNGDADPWYPLTYLPNPKNTDVGVIRLPGLTHCADIWAETDKSPKSVKDAHVTIKKKITDWVK
;
A
#
# COMPACT_ATOMS: atom_id res chain seq x y z
N MET A 1 47.86 16.39 -30.34
CA MET A 1 47.37 15.74 -29.09
C MET A 1 47.49 16.61 -27.83
N LYS A 2 48.61 17.30 -27.52
CA LYS A 2 48.72 18.09 -26.27
C LYS A 2 47.89 19.40 -26.19
N ALA A 3 47.28 19.85 -27.28
CA ALA A 3 46.49 21.11 -27.31
C ALA A 3 44.97 20.94 -27.08
N LEU A 4 44.45 19.71 -27.02
CA LEU A 4 43.01 19.41 -26.86
C LEU A 4 42.61 19.04 -25.42
N LEU A 5 43.58 18.69 -24.57
CA LEU A 5 43.33 18.33 -23.17
C LEU A 5 42.66 19.44 -22.34
N PRO A 6 43.10 20.72 -22.40
CA PRO A 6 42.51 21.76 -21.56
C PRO A 6 41.03 22.01 -21.88
N SER A 7 40.64 21.92 -23.15
CA SER A 7 39.27 22.16 -23.59
C SER A 7 38.32 21.02 -23.18
N ILE A 8 38.80 19.77 -23.22
CA ILE A 8 38.01 18.60 -22.81
C ILE A 8 37.86 18.58 -21.27
N VAL A 9 38.92 18.90 -20.53
CA VAL A 9 38.85 19.01 -19.05
C VAL A 9 37.96 20.16 -18.62
N LEU A 10 38.02 21.32 -19.28
CA LEU A 10 37.16 22.47 -18.96
C LEU A 10 35.68 22.17 -19.26
N VAL A 11 35.38 21.48 -20.36
CA VAL A 11 34.01 21.05 -20.69
C VAL A 11 33.48 20.04 -19.66
N LEU A 12 34.28 19.03 -19.29
CA LEU A 12 33.91 18.09 -18.22
C LEU A 12 33.73 18.78 -16.85
N GLN A 13 34.57 19.77 -16.53
CA GLN A 13 34.46 20.57 -15.30
C GLN A 13 33.27 21.53 -15.29
N ILE A 14 32.73 21.95 -16.44
CA ILE A 14 31.50 22.75 -16.48
C ILE A 14 30.27 21.83 -16.38
N ILE A 15 30.32 20.66 -17.03
CA ILE A 15 29.20 19.69 -17.04
C ILE A 15 28.93 19.10 -15.65
N PHE A 16 29.95 18.77 -14.85
CA PHE A 16 29.73 18.19 -13.50
C PHE A 16 29.29 19.20 -12.43
N LYS A 17 29.36 20.52 -12.65
CA LYS A 17 29.13 21.54 -11.62
C LYS A 17 27.66 21.83 -11.29
N CYS A 18 26.72 21.42 -12.14
CA CYS A 18 25.30 21.81 -12.01
C CYS A 18 24.36 20.69 -11.57
N LEU A 19 24.83 19.43 -11.41
CA LEU A 19 23.99 18.23 -11.50
C LEU A 19 24.02 17.29 -10.27
N ILE A 20 24.59 17.70 -9.13
CA ILE A 20 24.61 16.90 -7.88
C ILE A 20 23.61 17.47 -6.84
N ALA A 21 22.64 18.26 -7.30
CA ALA A 21 21.67 18.92 -6.45
C ALA A 21 20.32 18.20 -6.53
N GLU A 22 19.97 17.48 -5.46
CA GLU A 22 18.73 16.71 -5.23
C GLU A 22 18.59 15.37 -6.00
N GLU A 23 18.41 14.30 -5.21
CA GLU A 23 17.96 12.92 -5.52
C GLU A 23 18.59 12.13 -6.69
N ILE A 24 19.66 12.64 -7.30
CA ILE A 24 20.43 11.98 -8.35
C ILE A 24 21.36 10.90 -7.73
N ARG A 25 20.80 9.73 -7.38
CA ARG A 25 21.49 8.69 -6.60
C ARG A 25 21.59 7.32 -7.30
N LEU A 26 22.81 6.99 -7.70
CA LEU A 26 23.28 5.60 -7.70
C LEU A 26 23.74 5.23 -6.28
N PRO A 27 23.55 3.98 -5.85
CA PRO A 27 24.07 3.50 -4.57
C PRO A 27 25.61 3.55 -4.51
N HIS A 28 26.19 4.49 -3.76
CA HIS A 28 27.65 4.69 -3.71
C HIS A 28 28.38 3.63 -2.87
N PHE A 29 27.67 2.93 -1.97
CA PHE A 29 28.22 1.82 -1.18
C PHE A 29 28.79 0.65 -2.02
N LEU A 30 28.49 0.57 -3.32
CA LEU A 30 29.06 -0.44 -4.22
C LEU A 30 30.59 -0.32 -4.35
N LEU A 31 31.16 0.81 -3.91
CA LEU A 31 32.51 1.28 -4.20
C LEU A 31 33.40 1.28 -2.94
N LYS A 32 33.36 0.20 -2.13
CA LYS A 32 34.09 0.10 -0.85
C LYS A 32 35.62 0.24 -1.08
N GLN A 33 36.18 1.37 -0.59
CA GLN A 33 37.60 1.76 -0.40
C GLN A 33 38.21 2.83 -1.33
N LYS A 34 38.85 3.80 -0.65
CA LYS A 34 39.76 4.88 -1.07
C LYS A 34 39.21 5.99 -1.97
N ALA A 35 39.03 7.16 -1.34
CA ALA A 35 39.10 8.52 -1.88
C ALA A 35 38.52 8.66 -3.31
N HIS A 36 37.22 8.98 -3.35
CA HIS A 36 36.52 9.26 -4.59
C HIS A 36 37.27 10.34 -5.40
N PRO A 37 37.40 10.20 -6.74
CA PRO A 37 37.84 11.32 -7.57
C PRO A 37 36.94 12.55 -7.43
N LEU A 38 35.68 12.39 -6.99
CA LEU A 38 34.75 13.48 -6.64
C LEU A 38 35.19 14.25 -5.39
N GLN A 39 35.85 13.62 -4.42
CA GLN A 39 36.38 14.30 -3.23
C GLN A 39 37.52 15.25 -3.64
N ASN A 40 38.40 14.81 -4.55
CA ASN A 40 39.39 15.67 -5.20
C ASN A 40 38.80 16.63 -6.28
N PHE A 41 37.51 16.47 -6.66
CA PHE A 41 36.83 17.33 -7.63
C PHE A 41 36.01 18.43 -6.96
N GLN A 42 35.47 18.20 -5.75
CA GLN A 42 34.92 19.23 -4.87
C GLN A 42 35.97 20.31 -4.59
N ASP A 43 37.22 19.92 -4.33
CA ASP A 43 38.37 20.83 -4.22
C ASP A 43 38.73 21.58 -5.53
N SER A 44 38.15 21.18 -6.67
CA SER A 44 38.36 21.78 -8.00
C SER A 44 37.17 22.61 -8.51
N VAL A 45 36.13 22.78 -7.69
CA VAL A 45 35.00 23.66 -8.00
C VAL A 45 35.52 25.09 -8.10
N SER A 46 35.45 25.66 -9.31
CA SER A 46 35.60 27.10 -9.50
C SER A 46 34.36 27.77 -8.92
N VAL A 47 34.39 28.02 -7.62
CA VAL A 47 33.39 28.78 -6.87
C VAL A 47 32.98 29.99 -7.71
N ALA A 48 31.68 30.19 -7.91
CA ALA A 48 31.16 31.42 -8.50
C ALA A 48 31.87 32.63 -7.83
N PRO A 49 32.25 33.69 -8.57
CA PRO A 49 33.04 34.78 -7.97
C PRO A 49 32.37 35.26 -6.69
N LYS A 50 33.09 35.20 -5.55
CA LYS A 50 32.54 35.54 -4.21
C LYS A 50 32.04 36.98 -4.12
N ASP A 51 32.32 37.77 -5.15
CA ASP A 51 31.86 39.13 -5.37
C ASP A 51 30.37 39.20 -5.78
N GLU A 52 29.77 38.08 -6.22
CA GLU A 52 28.38 38.00 -6.71
C GLU A 52 27.33 37.57 -5.67
N TYR A 53 27.75 37.02 -4.52
CA TYR A 53 26.84 36.57 -3.46
C TYR A 53 27.49 36.70 -2.07
N SER A 54 26.68 36.83 -1.02
CA SER A 54 27.15 36.77 0.37
C SER A 54 26.74 35.46 1.03
N GLU A 55 27.70 34.67 1.49
CA GLU A 55 27.47 33.56 2.43
C GLU A 55 27.37 34.08 3.86
N ARG A 56 26.36 33.62 4.60
CA ARG A 56 26.00 34.11 5.94
C ARG A 56 25.36 32.99 6.77
N TYR A 57 25.16 33.27 8.05
CA TYR A 57 24.49 32.36 8.99
C TYR A 57 23.34 33.07 9.71
N VAL A 58 22.31 32.31 10.05
CA VAL A 58 21.23 32.70 10.96
C VAL A 58 21.23 31.76 12.16
N THR A 59 20.98 32.30 13.35
CA THR A 59 20.93 31.50 14.58
C THR A 59 19.49 31.10 14.88
N GLN A 60 19.13 29.86 14.57
CA GLN A 60 17.78 29.28 14.70
C GLN A 60 17.67 28.44 15.99
N ARG A 61 16.46 28.03 16.38
CA ARG A 61 16.32 26.99 17.42
C ARG A 61 16.53 25.61 16.78
N ILE A 62 17.14 24.69 17.51
CA ILE A 62 17.25 23.28 17.05
C ILE A 62 15.89 22.58 17.09
N ASP A 63 14.98 23.05 17.93
CA ASP A 63 13.67 22.48 18.20
C ASP A 63 12.66 23.62 18.30
N HIS A 64 11.71 23.66 17.36
CA HIS A 64 10.66 24.69 17.33
C HIS A 64 9.41 24.30 18.15
N PHE A 65 9.31 23.05 18.61
CA PHE A 65 8.10 22.50 19.25
C PHE A 65 8.26 22.31 20.77
N SER A 66 9.48 22.16 21.28
CA SER A 66 9.75 22.11 22.73
C SER A 66 10.08 23.49 23.30
N SER A 67 9.24 23.98 24.20
CA SER A 67 9.51 25.21 24.98
C SER A 67 10.62 25.04 26.02
N ALA A 68 10.90 23.80 26.42
CA ALA A 68 11.97 23.43 27.33
C ALA A 68 13.35 23.40 26.64
N ASN A 69 13.39 22.99 25.37
CA ASN A 69 14.61 23.00 24.58
C ASN A 69 14.95 24.43 24.13
N ARG A 70 16.14 24.91 24.52
CA ARG A 70 16.65 26.24 24.15
C ARG A 70 17.93 26.17 23.32
N ALA A 71 18.31 24.98 22.86
CA ALA A 71 19.47 24.79 22.01
C ALA A 71 19.28 25.47 20.65
N LYS A 72 20.39 25.94 20.07
CA LYS A 72 20.41 26.73 18.83
C LYS A 72 21.49 26.22 17.90
N PHE A 73 21.25 26.36 16.60
CA PHE A 73 22.24 26.05 15.56
C PHE A 73 22.45 27.27 14.64
N GLN A 74 23.56 27.24 13.90
CA GLN A 74 23.83 28.21 12.84
C GLN A 74 23.43 27.57 11.51
N GLN A 75 22.27 27.96 10.98
CA GLN A 75 21.83 27.57 9.64
C GLN A 75 22.47 28.51 8.63
N ARG A 76 22.96 27.98 7.52
CA ARG A 76 23.73 28.75 6.54
C ARG A 76 22.82 29.15 5.41
N TYR A 77 23.06 30.33 4.86
CA TYR A 77 22.35 30.81 3.69
C TYR A 77 23.26 31.65 2.81
N ILE A 78 22.91 31.73 1.54
CA ILE A 78 23.54 32.59 0.55
C ILE A 78 22.51 33.60 0.03
N VAL A 79 22.95 34.83 -0.22
CA VAL A 79 22.09 35.92 -0.73
C VAL A 79 22.75 36.65 -1.89
N ASN A 80 21.97 36.91 -2.94
CA ASN A 80 22.35 37.70 -4.10
C ASN A 80 21.37 38.88 -4.29
N THR A 81 21.88 40.10 -4.18
CA THR A 81 21.13 41.36 -4.29
C THR A 81 21.27 42.04 -5.67
N LYS A 82 22.02 41.47 -6.61
CA LYS A 82 22.37 42.03 -7.93
C LYS A 82 21.15 42.40 -8.79
N TYR A 83 20.01 41.74 -8.57
CA TYR A 83 18.78 41.92 -9.34
C TYR A 83 17.67 42.67 -8.58
N ASN A 84 17.95 43.17 -7.37
CA ASN A 84 16.98 43.88 -6.54
C ASN A 84 16.65 45.27 -7.12
N THR A 85 15.49 45.39 -7.76
CA THR A 85 14.90 46.66 -8.22
C THR A 85 13.49 46.89 -7.65
N THR A 86 12.83 45.86 -7.12
CA THR A 86 11.52 45.91 -6.48
C THR A 86 11.68 45.82 -4.96
N THR A 87 11.53 46.95 -4.28
CA THR A 87 11.70 47.02 -2.81
C THR A 87 10.77 46.05 -2.09
N GLY A 88 11.37 45.14 -1.30
CA GLY A 88 10.64 44.17 -0.49
C GLY A 88 10.19 42.91 -1.21
N LEU A 89 10.63 42.65 -2.45
CA LEU A 89 10.40 41.37 -3.13
C LEU A 89 11.59 40.41 -2.96
N HIS A 90 11.31 39.20 -2.48
CA HIS A 90 12.32 38.18 -2.19
C HIS A 90 11.93 36.82 -2.77
N PHE A 91 12.88 36.18 -3.44
CA PHE A 91 12.78 34.81 -3.93
C PHE A 91 13.72 33.93 -3.10
N LEU A 92 13.17 32.94 -2.39
CA LEU A 92 13.90 32.02 -1.53
C LEU A 92 13.90 30.63 -2.16
N TRP A 93 15.07 30.14 -2.56
CA TRP A 93 15.30 28.73 -2.84
C TRP A 93 15.51 27.96 -1.53
N VAL A 94 14.85 26.83 -1.38
CA VAL A 94 15.06 25.87 -0.29
C VAL A 94 15.82 24.69 -0.88
N GLU A 95 16.96 24.32 -0.31
CA GLU A 95 17.62 23.04 -0.66
C GLU A 95 16.97 21.90 0.13
N GLY A 96 16.66 20.77 -0.52
CA GLY A 96 15.99 19.64 0.13
C GLY A 96 16.97 18.73 0.84
N VAL A 97 17.91 18.17 0.05
CA VAL A 97 18.94 17.23 0.50
C VAL A 97 20.26 17.59 -0.18
N GLY A 98 21.20 18.17 0.57
CA GLY A 98 22.56 18.45 0.09
C GLY A 98 23.11 19.80 0.54
N GLN A 99 24.22 20.20 -0.08
CA GLN A 99 24.94 21.43 0.26
C GLN A 99 24.35 22.65 -0.46
N LEU A 100 24.52 23.86 0.06
CA LEU A 100 24.22 25.08 -0.69
C LEU A 100 25.05 25.14 -1.98
N TYR A 101 24.38 25.34 -3.12
CA TYR A 101 25.00 25.50 -4.44
C TYR A 101 24.90 26.97 -4.90
N PRO A 102 25.98 27.78 -4.79
CA PRO A 102 25.97 29.20 -5.19
C PRO A 102 25.53 29.46 -6.63
N GLU A 103 25.75 28.50 -7.52
CA GLU A 103 25.39 28.53 -8.93
C GLU A 103 23.89 28.77 -9.12
N ARG A 104 23.01 28.15 -8.30
CA ARG A 104 21.55 28.30 -8.41
C ARG A 104 21.08 29.76 -8.31
N ILE A 105 21.79 30.60 -7.56
CA ILE A 105 21.47 32.03 -7.37
C ILE A 105 22.46 32.99 -8.04
N THR A 106 23.41 32.50 -8.85
CA THR A 106 24.40 33.34 -9.56
C THR A 106 24.49 33.08 -11.06
N ALA A 107 24.40 31.82 -11.50
CA ALA A 107 24.64 31.42 -12.89
C ALA A 107 23.53 31.90 -13.84
N SER A 108 23.90 32.73 -14.82
CA SER A 108 22.95 33.56 -15.59
C SER A 108 21.96 32.81 -16.47
N ASP A 109 22.21 31.53 -16.73
CA ASP A 109 21.41 30.61 -17.55
C ASP A 109 20.43 29.73 -16.74
N TYR A 110 20.45 29.82 -15.40
CA TYR A 110 19.38 29.23 -14.57
C TYR A 110 18.06 30.00 -14.73
N PRO A 111 16.91 29.31 -14.87
CA PRO A 111 15.60 29.94 -15.00
C PRO A 111 15.27 30.93 -13.85
N LEU A 112 15.60 30.57 -12.61
CA LEU A 112 15.37 31.40 -11.41
C LEU A 112 15.99 32.80 -11.54
N ILE A 113 17.17 32.92 -12.15
CA ILE A 113 17.85 34.19 -12.37
C ILE A 113 17.09 35.06 -13.36
N SER A 114 16.46 34.46 -14.37
CA SER A 114 15.65 35.18 -15.35
C SER A 114 14.41 35.79 -14.68
N TYR A 115 13.74 35.04 -13.80
CA TYR A 115 12.60 35.56 -13.03
C TYR A 115 13.00 36.65 -12.05
N ALA A 116 14.14 36.50 -11.36
CA ALA A 116 14.64 37.53 -10.45
C ALA A 116 14.98 38.85 -11.17
N LYS A 117 15.59 38.76 -12.37
CA LYS A 117 15.84 39.92 -13.25
C LYS A 117 14.56 40.60 -13.72
N GLU A 118 13.54 39.84 -14.07
CA GLU A 118 12.26 40.36 -14.58
C GLU A 118 11.41 40.99 -13.47
N ALA A 119 11.32 40.33 -12.32
CA ALA A 119 10.51 40.79 -11.18
C ALA A 119 11.23 41.82 -10.28
N GLY A 120 12.55 41.94 -10.40
CA GLY A 120 13.36 42.84 -9.57
C GLY A 120 13.64 42.31 -8.15
N ALA A 121 13.71 40.99 -7.98
CA ALA A 121 13.75 40.34 -6.66
C ALA A 121 15.18 40.20 -6.08
N THR A 122 15.27 40.16 -4.75
CA THR A 122 16.46 39.65 -4.04
C THR A 122 16.40 38.11 -3.98
N LEU A 123 17.51 37.43 -4.32
CA LEU A 123 17.62 35.98 -4.29
C LEU A 123 18.27 35.47 -3.01
N TRP A 124 17.76 34.38 -2.47
CA TRP A 124 18.27 33.67 -1.30
C TRP A 124 18.31 32.16 -1.57
N SER A 125 19.28 31.43 -1.00
CA SER A 125 19.20 29.97 -0.82
C SER A 125 19.57 29.57 0.61
N LEU A 126 18.91 28.57 1.17
CA LEU A 126 18.95 28.15 2.58
C LEU A 126 19.13 26.62 2.68
N ASP A 127 20.07 26.14 3.52
CA ASP A 127 20.25 24.71 3.80
C ASP A 127 19.37 24.20 4.95
N THR A 128 19.22 22.89 5.06
CA THR A 128 18.37 22.21 6.07
C THR A 128 19.18 21.68 7.26
N ASN A 129 18.51 21.45 8.39
CA ASN A 129 19.13 20.89 9.61
C ASN A 129 19.49 19.40 9.42
N THR A 130 20.74 19.03 9.74
CA THR A 130 21.30 17.70 9.46
C THR A 130 21.31 16.76 10.68
N ASN A 131 20.79 17.19 11.83
CA ASN A 131 20.75 16.37 13.04
C ASN A 131 19.55 15.41 13.02
N LEU A 132 19.81 14.09 13.00
CA LEU A 132 18.80 13.03 12.93
C LEU A 132 17.61 13.21 13.90
N VAL A 133 17.83 13.67 15.14
CA VAL A 133 16.76 13.86 16.13
C VAL A 133 15.73 14.91 15.68
N TYR A 134 16.17 15.91 14.93
CA TYR A 134 15.39 17.06 14.48
C TYR A 134 15.17 17.08 12.96
N LEU A 135 15.74 16.12 12.24
CA LEU A 135 15.55 15.90 10.81
C LEU A 135 14.15 15.36 10.55
N ARG A 136 13.20 16.29 10.49
CA ARG A 136 11.78 16.10 10.14
C ARG A 136 11.30 17.27 9.28
N SER A 137 10.47 16.98 8.30
CA SER A 137 9.70 17.91 7.48
C SER A 137 9.06 19.04 8.30
N GLN A 138 8.44 18.72 9.44
CA GLN A 138 7.79 19.70 10.30
C GLN A 138 8.77 20.72 10.87
N GLN A 139 9.98 20.29 11.27
CA GLN A 139 11.03 21.17 11.77
C GLN A 139 11.59 22.02 10.62
N ALA A 140 11.88 21.43 9.46
CA ALA A 140 12.35 22.19 8.29
C ALA A 140 11.36 23.30 7.84
N ILE A 141 10.05 23.03 7.91
CA ILE A 141 9.01 24.04 7.63
C ILE A 141 9.02 25.18 8.66
N GLU A 142 9.31 24.90 9.95
CA GLU A 142 9.50 25.94 10.96
C GLU A 142 10.81 26.72 10.77
N ASP A 143 11.91 26.05 10.43
CA ASP A 143 13.20 26.67 10.15
C ASP A 143 13.06 27.70 9.00
N ILE A 144 12.29 27.40 7.95
CA ILE A 144 11.95 28.34 6.87
C ILE A 144 11.11 29.52 7.41
N ALA A 145 10.14 29.25 8.29
CA ALA A 145 9.27 30.27 8.87
C ALA A 145 10.04 31.25 9.77
N ASP A 146 10.92 30.75 10.66
CA ASP A 146 11.75 31.58 11.54
C ASP A 146 12.89 32.28 10.78
N PHE A 147 13.42 31.69 9.70
CA PHE A 147 14.29 32.38 8.75
C PHE A 147 13.62 33.62 8.16
N ILE A 148 12.43 33.47 7.55
CA ILE A 148 11.71 34.59 6.91
C ILE A 148 11.37 35.67 7.93
N ARG A 149 10.84 35.30 9.11
CA ARG A 149 10.56 36.24 10.21
C ARG A 149 11.82 37.00 10.65
N THR A 150 12.96 36.31 10.74
CA THR A 150 14.25 36.88 11.13
C THR A 150 14.80 37.83 10.06
N GLN A 151 14.75 37.47 8.77
CA GLN A 151 15.21 38.39 7.71
C GLN A 151 14.31 39.62 7.57
N ASN A 152 12.98 39.47 7.69
CA ASN A 152 12.05 40.60 7.68
C ASN A 152 12.39 41.63 8.78
N LYS A 153 12.76 41.15 9.97
CA LYS A 153 13.24 41.97 11.09
C LYS A 153 14.61 42.59 10.80
N ASN A 154 15.57 41.83 10.30
CA ASN A 154 16.94 42.30 10.01
C ASN A 154 16.98 43.37 8.91
N LEU A 155 16.10 43.25 7.91
CA LEU A 155 15.98 44.19 6.79
C LEU A 155 15.10 45.40 7.11
N ASN A 156 14.43 45.42 8.27
CA ASN A 156 13.50 46.47 8.72
C ASN A 156 12.43 46.82 7.68
N GLN A 157 11.91 45.81 6.98
CA GLN A 157 10.94 45.98 5.90
C GLN A 157 9.49 45.87 6.39
N THR A 158 8.63 46.75 5.90
CA THR A 158 7.18 46.69 6.13
C THR A 158 6.49 45.97 4.97
N ASN A 159 5.75 44.91 5.29
CA ASN A 159 5.05 44.04 4.33
C ASN A 159 5.91 43.46 3.17
N PRO A 160 7.06 42.81 3.46
CA PRO A 160 7.87 42.15 2.44
C PRO A 160 7.15 40.93 1.83
N LYS A 161 7.33 40.75 0.51
CA LYS A 161 6.68 39.71 -0.29
C LYS A 161 7.69 38.61 -0.62
N TRP A 162 7.44 37.40 -0.13
CA TRP A 162 8.30 36.24 -0.36
C TRP A 162 7.65 35.24 -1.31
N VAL A 163 8.38 34.80 -2.32
CA VAL A 163 8.05 33.61 -3.13
C VAL A 163 9.07 32.53 -2.81
N VAL A 164 8.60 31.34 -2.44
CA VAL A 164 9.47 30.20 -2.11
C VAL A 164 9.57 29.23 -3.29
N PHE A 165 10.76 28.70 -3.54
CA PHE A 165 11.10 27.81 -4.64
C PHE A 165 11.76 26.54 -4.10
N GLY A 166 11.43 25.39 -4.68
CA GLY A 166 12.08 24.13 -4.36
C GLY A 166 11.87 23.10 -5.48
N ALA A 167 12.72 22.09 -5.52
CA ALA A 167 12.64 20.96 -6.44
C ALA A 167 12.72 19.64 -5.66
N SER A 168 12.15 18.56 -6.18
CA SER A 168 12.06 17.26 -5.48
C SER A 168 11.52 17.46 -4.04
N TYR A 169 12.20 16.92 -3.02
CA TYR A 169 11.75 16.99 -1.63
C TYR A 169 11.63 18.45 -1.13
N ALA A 170 12.48 19.37 -1.60
CA ALA A 170 12.32 20.79 -1.32
C ALA A 170 11.06 21.39 -1.98
N GLY A 171 10.69 20.89 -3.16
CA GLY A 171 9.40 21.19 -3.79
C GLY A 171 8.23 20.86 -2.87
N SER A 172 8.27 19.68 -2.24
CA SER A 172 7.27 19.29 -1.23
C SER A 172 7.32 20.19 0.01
N LEU A 173 8.52 20.47 0.56
CA LEU A 173 8.68 21.39 1.69
C LEU A 173 8.08 22.78 1.41
N VAL A 174 8.28 23.36 0.22
CA VAL A 174 7.71 24.69 -0.09
C VAL A 174 6.20 24.68 -0.29
N LEU A 175 5.62 23.59 -0.81
CA LEU A 175 4.17 23.42 -0.89
C LEU A 175 3.53 23.24 0.50
N TRP A 176 4.15 22.43 1.36
CA TRP A 176 3.70 22.22 2.74
C TRP A 176 3.88 23.49 3.59
N PHE A 177 5.00 24.22 3.40
CA PHE A 177 5.21 25.54 3.98
C PHE A 177 4.15 26.55 3.53
N ARG A 178 3.82 26.61 2.23
CA ARG A 178 2.76 27.49 1.72
C ARG A 178 1.39 27.14 2.31
N GLN A 179 1.11 25.86 2.52
CA GLN A 179 -0.14 25.38 3.14
C GLN A 179 -0.20 25.73 4.65
N LYS A 180 0.91 25.62 5.38
CA LYS A 180 0.99 25.89 6.83
C LYS A 180 1.14 27.39 7.16
N TYR A 181 1.89 28.13 6.36
CA TYR A 181 2.25 29.54 6.56
C TYR A 181 1.87 30.46 5.39
N PRO A 182 0.59 30.50 4.98
CA PRO A 182 0.13 31.31 3.85
C PRO A 182 0.25 32.82 4.07
N ALA A 183 0.55 33.28 5.29
CA ALA A 183 0.80 34.69 5.62
C ALA A 183 2.29 35.10 5.53
N LEU A 184 3.24 34.14 5.42
CA LEU A 184 4.67 34.43 5.36
C LEU A 184 5.23 34.46 3.92
N CYS A 185 4.51 33.87 2.96
CA CYS A 185 4.83 33.91 1.54
C CYS A 185 3.59 34.27 0.72
N ILE A 186 3.79 34.96 -0.40
CA ILE A 186 2.73 35.33 -1.35
C ILE A 186 2.46 34.23 -2.38
N GLY A 187 3.39 33.27 -2.55
CA GLY A 187 3.22 32.08 -3.39
C GLY A 187 4.40 31.12 -3.31
N ALA A 188 4.26 29.95 -3.93
CA ALA A 188 5.30 28.92 -4.00
C ALA A 188 5.45 28.33 -5.42
N VAL A 189 6.66 27.91 -5.77
CA VAL A 189 6.97 27.22 -7.03
C VAL A 189 7.69 25.91 -6.71
N ALA A 190 7.09 24.79 -7.12
CA ALA A 190 7.58 23.45 -6.81
C ALA A 190 7.77 22.62 -8.09
N SER A 191 8.98 22.12 -8.29
CA SER A 191 9.36 21.25 -9.40
C SER A 191 9.46 19.80 -8.92
N SER A 192 8.81 18.89 -9.63
CA SER A 192 8.80 17.44 -9.36
C SER A 192 8.56 17.00 -7.89
N PRO A 193 7.64 17.60 -7.10
CA PRO A 193 7.59 17.37 -5.66
C PRO A 193 7.02 15.99 -5.25
N GLU A 194 7.77 15.17 -4.52
CA GLU A 194 7.32 13.91 -3.90
C GLU A 194 6.37 14.23 -2.74
N SER A 195 5.07 14.27 -3.03
CA SER A 195 4.08 14.93 -2.18
C SER A 195 3.24 13.97 -1.35
N VAL A 196 3.11 12.72 -1.80
CA VAL A 196 2.27 11.68 -1.22
C VAL A 196 3.16 10.63 -0.56
N SER A 197 3.51 10.87 0.71
CA SER A 197 4.27 9.92 1.53
C SER A 197 3.64 8.52 1.49
N THR A 198 4.42 7.52 1.11
CA THR A 198 3.98 6.12 1.00
C THR A 198 5.18 5.23 1.27
N ILE A 199 4.99 4.18 2.06
CA ILE A 199 6.02 3.15 2.22
C ILE A 199 6.20 2.35 0.93
N ASP A 200 5.17 2.24 0.09
CA ASP A 200 5.23 1.51 -1.17
C ASP A 200 5.09 2.48 -2.34
N ASN A 201 6.21 2.79 -3.01
CA ASN A 201 6.28 3.59 -4.23
C ASN A 201 6.58 2.68 -5.45
N TYR A 202 5.70 1.72 -5.70
CA TYR A 202 5.74 0.92 -6.94
C TYR A 202 5.65 1.78 -8.21
N GLN A 203 5.00 2.95 -8.14
CA GLN A 203 4.75 3.81 -9.30
C GLN A 203 6.06 4.25 -9.95
N TYR A 204 7.09 4.50 -9.13
CA TYR A 204 8.45 4.83 -9.58
C TYR A 204 8.95 3.86 -10.67
N ASN A 205 8.95 2.56 -10.37
CA ASN A 205 9.44 1.54 -11.29
C ASN A 205 8.48 1.29 -12.48
N SER A 206 7.18 1.53 -12.31
CA SER A 206 6.21 1.53 -13.41
C SER A 206 6.44 2.67 -14.42
N ILE A 207 6.84 3.86 -13.94
CA ILE A 207 7.14 5.01 -14.80
C ILE A 207 8.49 4.83 -15.50
N VAL A 208 9.47 4.19 -14.85
CA VAL A 208 10.72 3.76 -15.49
C VAL A 208 10.44 2.85 -16.68
N GLU A 209 9.60 1.82 -16.52
CA GLU A 209 9.14 1.00 -17.66
C GLU A 209 8.48 1.85 -18.74
N LYS A 210 7.52 2.69 -18.36
CA LYS A 210 6.80 3.57 -19.30
C LYS A 210 7.80 4.35 -20.16
N ALA A 211 8.81 4.96 -19.55
CA ALA A 211 9.83 5.73 -20.25
C ALA A 211 10.61 4.90 -21.29
N TYR A 212 11.08 3.70 -20.95
CA TYR A 212 11.71 2.81 -21.94
C TYR A 212 10.72 2.39 -23.03
N SER A 213 9.46 2.12 -22.70
CA SER A 213 8.44 1.68 -23.65
C SER A 213 8.01 2.79 -24.63
N GLU A 214 8.00 4.04 -24.20
CA GLU A 214 7.64 5.22 -25.00
C GLU A 214 8.81 5.71 -25.84
N LEU A 215 10.03 5.74 -25.28
CA LEU A 215 11.21 6.23 -25.97
C LEU A 215 11.83 5.18 -26.92
N ASN A 216 11.83 3.88 -26.57
CA ASN A 216 12.46 2.84 -27.38
C ASN A 216 11.87 1.43 -27.13
N LYS A 217 10.81 1.07 -27.88
CA LYS A 217 10.12 -0.24 -27.76
C LYS A 217 11.03 -1.47 -27.92
N PRO A 218 12.00 -1.54 -28.86
CA PRO A 218 12.95 -2.66 -28.93
C PRO A 218 13.83 -2.78 -27.67
N CYS A 219 14.34 -1.66 -27.16
CA CYS A 219 15.13 -1.60 -25.93
C CYS A 219 14.33 -2.07 -24.71
N TYR A 220 13.10 -1.57 -24.54
CA TYR A 220 12.15 -2.04 -23.53
C TYR A 220 12.00 -3.58 -23.52
N LYS A 221 11.75 -4.19 -24.70
CA LYS A 221 11.63 -5.64 -24.81
C LYS A 221 12.93 -6.35 -24.41
N ASN A 222 14.07 -5.83 -24.86
CA ASN A 222 15.38 -6.41 -24.52
C ASN A 222 15.68 -6.29 -23.02
N ILE A 223 15.27 -5.21 -22.35
CA ILE A 223 15.37 -5.09 -20.88
C ILE A 223 14.52 -6.17 -20.21
N ALA A 224 13.25 -6.30 -20.59
CA ALA A 224 12.37 -7.33 -20.02
C ALA A 224 12.91 -8.76 -20.21
N THR A 225 13.42 -9.09 -21.40
CA THR A 225 14.07 -10.37 -21.69
C THR A 225 15.34 -10.56 -20.88
N SER A 226 16.25 -9.58 -20.83
CA SER A 226 17.50 -9.73 -20.08
C SER A 226 17.26 -9.86 -18.57
N LEU A 227 16.29 -9.13 -18.01
CA LEU A 227 15.87 -9.30 -16.61
C LEU A 227 15.23 -10.67 -16.34
N GLN A 228 14.46 -11.21 -17.29
CA GLN A 228 13.95 -12.58 -17.21
C GLN A 228 15.09 -13.62 -17.19
N THR A 229 16.10 -13.47 -18.04
CA THR A 229 17.29 -14.34 -18.05
C THR A 229 18.08 -14.23 -16.74
N VAL A 230 18.22 -13.03 -16.17
CA VAL A 230 18.85 -12.85 -14.85
C VAL A 230 18.08 -13.60 -13.76
N ARG A 231 16.74 -13.49 -13.70
CA ARG A 231 15.91 -14.24 -12.73
C ARG A 231 16.11 -15.76 -12.89
N GLN A 232 16.01 -16.29 -14.11
CA GLN A 232 16.22 -17.72 -14.41
C GLN A 232 17.63 -18.24 -14.00
N LEU A 233 18.65 -17.39 -14.05
CA LEU A 233 19.98 -17.74 -13.57
C LEU A 233 20.08 -17.70 -12.04
N MET A 234 19.33 -16.82 -11.36
CA MET A 234 19.29 -16.77 -9.90
C MET A 234 18.66 -18.03 -9.28
N ASP A 235 17.75 -18.70 -9.98
CA ASP A 235 17.01 -19.88 -9.50
C ASP A 235 17.88 -21.10 -9.13
N ASN A 236 19.16 -21.16 -9.54
CA ASN A 236 20.03 -22.32 -9.22
C ASN A 236 21.52 -21.96 -9.07
N ILE A 237 22.26 -22.79 -8.33
CA ILE A 237 23.68 -22.58 -7.99
C ILE A 237 24.57 -22.39 -9.25
N LYS A 238 24.32 -23.14 -10.33
CA LYS A 238 25.13 -23.04 -11.56
C LYS A 238 24.86 -21.72 -12.29
N GLY A 239 23.60 -21.31 -12.37
CA GLY A 239 23.21 -20.02 -12.93
C GLY A 239 23.75 -18.84 -12.11
N ARG A 240 23.64 -18.89 -10.79
CA ARG A 240 24.21 -17.89 -9.86
C ARG A 240 25.72 -17.78 -9.96
N LYS A 241 26.43 -18.91 -10.09
CA LYS A 241 27.87 -18.89 -10.36
C LYS A 241 28.17 -18.20 -11.69
N LYS A 242 27.47 -18.57 -12.77
CA LYS A 242 27.64 -17.93 -14.08
C LYS A 242 27.42 -16.40 -13.98
N LEU A 243 26.35 -15.98 -13.32
CA LEU A 243 26.03 -14.57 -13.13
C LEU A 243 27.14 -13.83 -12.35
N SER A 244 27.63 -14.44 -11.27
CA SER A 244 28.72 -13.89 -10.45
C SER A 244 30.03 -13.78 -11.22
N ASP A 245 30.39 -14.80 -12.00
CA ASP A 245 31.61 -14.81 -12.82
C ASP A 245 31.52 -13.78 -13.98
N GLU A 246 30.35 -13.66 -14.63
CA GLU A 246 30.14 -12.80 -15.79
C GLU A 246 30.07 -11.31 -15.37
N ILE A 247 29.29 -10.97 -14.33
CA ILE A 247 29.16 -9.60 -13.79
C ILE A 247 30.36 -9.20 -12.91
N ARG A 248 31.08 -10.18 -12.33
CA ARG A 248 32.12 -10.04 -11.29
C ARG A 248 31.55 -9.56 -9.95
N LEU A 249 30.58 -10.30 -9.42
CA LEU A 249 30.02 -10.06 -8.08
C LEU A 249 31.04 -10.43 -6.98
N ALA A 250 31.18 -9.55 -5.98
CA ALA A 250 32.07 -9.72 -4.85
C ALA A 250 31.32 -9.46 -3.52
N PRO A 251 31.12 -10.48 -2.66
CA PRO A 251 31.44 -11.90 -2.85
C PRO A 251 30.60 -12.57 -3.96
N SER A 252 31.02 -13.75 -4.40
CA SER A 252 30.25 -14.53 -5.38
C SER A 252 29.03 -15.19 -4.74
N PHE A 253 27.90 -15.19 -5.45
CA PHE A 253 26.69 -15.93 -5.07
C PHE A 253 26.87 -17.46 -5.02
N SER A 254 28.00 -17.98 -5.52
CA SER A 254 28.35 -19.40 -5.34
C SER A 254 29.15 -19.69 -4.07
N GLN A 255 29.46 -18.68 -3.26
CA GLN A 255 30.34 -18.78 -2.07
C GLN A 255 29.66 -18.34 -0.77
N LEU A 256 28.44 -17.80 -0.84
CA LEU A 256 27.66 -17.38 0.32
C LEU A 256 26.52 -18.35 0.64
N ASN A 257 26.20 -18.48 1.93
CA ASN A 257 24.86 -18.81 2.39
C ASN A 257 23.98 -17.57 2.22
N MET A 258 23.61 -17.23 0.99
CA MET A 258 22.87 -16.00 0.68
C MET A 258 21.54 -15.96 1.44
N THR A 259 21.24 -14.83 2.06
CA THR A 259 19.91 -14.56 2.60
C THR A 259 18.98 -14.02 1.52
N TYR A 260 17.68 -13.92 1.80
CA TYR A 260 16.72 -13.27 0.91
C TYR A 260 17.17 -11.85 0.51
N GLN A 261 17.70 -11.11 1.48
CA GLN A 261 18.15 -9.74 1.34
C GLN A 261 19.36 -9.61 0.39
N ASP A 262 20.23 -10.62 0.26
CA ASP A 262 21.31 -10.60 -0.74
C ASP A 262 20.79 -10.66 -2.19
N TYR A 263 19.65 -11.32 -2.43
CA TYR A 263 18.98 -11.32 -3.73
C TYR A 263 18.35 -9.95 -4.01
N GLN A 264 17.59 -9.42 -3.05
CA GLN A 264 16.94 -8.11 -3.20
C GLN A 264 17.97 -7.01 -3.37
N PHE A 265 19.09 -7.07 -2.65
CA PHE A 265 20.20 -6.13 -2.77
C PHE A 265 20.82 -6.08 -4.18
N PHE A 266 21.02 -7.25 -4.80
CA PHE A 266 21.45 -7.33 -6.19
C PHE A 266 20.40 -6.76 -7.15
N TYR A 267 19.13 -7.07 -6.93
CA TYR A 267 18.05 -6.54 -7.76
C TYR A 267 17.91 -5.02 -7.61
N THR A 268 18.03 -4.45 -6.41
CA THR A 268 18.13 -3.01 -6.17
C THR A 268 19.26 -2.41 -7.00
N THR A 269 20.45 -3.04 -7.00
CA THR A 269 21.59 -2.62 -7.82
C THR A 269 21.23 -2.59 -9.32
N VAL A 270 20.61 -3.65 -9.85
CA VAL A 270 20.19 -3.71 -11.26
C VAL A 270 19.09 -2.67 -11.58
N ILE A 271 18.12 -2.50 -10.68
CA ILE A 271 17.01 -1.54 -10.80
C ILE A 271 17.56 -0.12 -10.84
N SER A 272 18.37 0.30 -9.87
CA SER A 272 18.93 1.67 -9.81
C SER A 272 19.68 2.03 -11.09
N HIS A 273 20.46 1.12 -11.69
CA HIS A 273 21.19 1.39 -12.94
C HIS A 273 20.28 1.44 -14.19
N LEU A 274 19.02 0.99 -14.11
CA LEU A 274 18.02 1.14 -15.17
C LEU A 274 17.08 2.32 -14.91
N SER A 275 16.73 2.62 -13.66
CA SER A 275 15.82 3.69 -13.27
C SER A 275 16.47 5.06 -13.25
N PHE A 276 17.69 5.18 -12.72
CA PHE A 276 18.41 6.45 -12.63
C PHE A 276 18.66 7.13 -14.00
N PRO A 277 19.03 6.42 -15.09
CA PRO A 277 19.08 6.99 -16.45
C PRO A 277 17.76 7.63 -16.96
N VAL A 278 16.61 7.22 -16.42
CA VAL A 278 15.30 7.82 -16.74
C VAL A 278 15.13 9.14 -15.98
N GLN A 279 15.45 9.14 -14.68
CA GLN A 279 15.36 10.32 -13.80
C GLN A 279 16.17 11.50 -14.35
N VAL A 280 17.34 11.25 -14.94
CA VAL A 280 18.26 12.29 -15.48
C VAL A 280 18.31 12.36 -17.02
N ASN A 281 17.31 11.79 -17.71
CA ASN A 281 17.33 11.64 -19.16
C ASN A 281 17.53 13.00 -19.88
N GLU A 282 18.51 13.05 -20.79
CA GLU A 282 18.89 14.26 -21.56
C GLU A 282 19.42 15.45 -20.74
N CYS A 283 19.64 15.27 -19.42
CA CYS A 283 20.32 16.21 -18.53
C CYS A 283 21.80 15.88 -18.29
N ILE A 284 22.22 14.62 -18.50
CA ILE A 284 23.63 14.22 -18.41
C ILE A 284 24.14 13.84 -19.81
N GLN A 285 25.20 14.52 -20.28
CA GLN A 285 25.75 14.24 -21.60
C GLN A 285 26.38 12.85 -21.66
N GLY A 286 25.83 11.96 -22.49
CA GLY A 286 26.33 10.59 -22.63
C GLY A 286 25.89 9.65 -21.52
N TYR A 287 24.81 9.99 -20.80
CA TYR A 287 24.15 9.10 -19.86
C TYR A 287 22.64 9.35 -19.85
N GLY A 288 21.84 8.30 -20.05
CA GLY A 288 20.38 8.41 -20.15
C GLY A 288 19.78 7.21 -20.88
N VAL A 289 18.48 7.27 -21.18
CA VAL A 289 17.75 6.17 -21.83
C VAL A 289 18.37 5.79 -23.18
N ALA A 290 18.85 6.76 -23.95
CA ALA A 290 19.49 6.52 -25.25
C ALA A 290 20.75 5.63 -25.14
N GLU A 291 21.59 5.85 -24.14
CA GLU A 291 22.82 5.09 -23.90
C GLU A 291 22.54 3.68 -23.38
N ILE A 292 21.60 3.54 -22.43
CA ILE A 292 21.11 2.22 -22.00
C ILE A 292 20.60 1.44 -23.22
N CYS A 293 19.81 2.08 -24.08
CA CYS A 293 19.26 1.41 -25.25
C CYS A 293 20.29 1.05 -26.32
N LYS A 294 21.40 1.79 -26.45
CA LYS A 294 22.56 1.35 -27.28
C LYS A 294 23.14 0.02 -26.78
N ILE A 295 23.23 -0.16 -25.45
CA ILE A 295 23.69 -1.41 -24.83
C ILE A 295 22.64 -2.52 -25.02
N MET A 296 21.38 -2.26 -24.67
CA MET A 296 20.35 -3.30 -24.65
C MET A 296 19.98 -3.79 -26.06
N CYS A 297 20.15 -2.96 -27.10
CA CYS A 297 19.96 -3.33 -28.50
C CYS A 297 21.22 -3.89 -29.19
N ASP A 298 22.36 -3.99 -28.52
CA ASP A 298 23.57 -4.63 -29.05
C ASP A 298 23.34 -6.15 -29.17
N SER A 299 23.16 -6.65 -30.40
CA SER A 299 22.92 -8.06 -30.69
C SER A 299 24.18 -8.93 -30.58
N SER A 300 25.36 -8.35 -30.36
CA SER A 300 26.59 -9.11 -30.12
C SER A 300 26.73 -9.59 -28.67
N LEU A 301 25.88 -9.07 -27.76
CA LEU A 301 25.94 -9.35 -26.33
C LEU A 301 24.89 -10.37 -25.89
N THR A 302 25.30 -11.22 -24.94
CA THR A 302 24.38 -12.01 -24.10
C THR A 302 23.55 -11.08 -23.22
N ASP A 303 22.39 -11.53 -22.76
CA ASP A 303 21.56 -10.79 -21.80
C ASP A 303 22.32 -10.38 -20.53
N VAL A 304 23.15 -11.28 -19.99
CA VAL A 304 23.97 -10.98 -18.81
C VAL A 304 25.08 -9.98 -19.12
N ALA A 305 25.72 -10.04 -20.30
CA ALA A 305 26.71 -9.04 -20.72
C ALA A 305 26.08 -7.65 -20.96
N LYS A 306 24.81 -7.57 -21.38
CA LYS A 306 24.05 -6.32 -21.47
C LYS A 306 23.83 -5.71 -20.08
N ILE A 307 23.28 -6.50 -19.14
CA ILE A 307 23.08 -6.06 -17.75
C ILE A 307 24.40 -5.65 -17.10
N LYS A 308 25.48 -6.39 -17.35
CA LYS A 308 26.84 -5.98 -16.94
C LYS A 308 27.22 -4.62 -17.50
N LYS A 309 27.13 -4.40 -18.83
CA LYS A 309 27.47 -3.10 -19.43
C LYS A 309 26.61 -1.96 -18.89
N VAL A 310 25.34 -2.20 -18.55
CA VAL A 310 24.47 -1.22 -17.89
C VAL A 310 24.99 -0.88 -16.48
N ILE A 311 25.30 -1.88 -15.65
CA ILE A 311 25.89 -1.66 -14.31
C ILE A 311 27.23 -0.89 -14.43
N TYR A 312 28.09 -1.28 -15.37
CA TYR A 312 29.41 -0.68 -15.52
C TYR A 312 29.42 0.68 -16.25
N LEU A 313 28.30 1.16 -16.80
CA LEU A 313 28.24 2.40 -17.59
C LEU A 313 28.76 3.63 -16.83
N ASN A 314 28.57 3.66 -15.51
CA ASN A 314 29.14 4.67 -14.61
C ASN A 314 30.32 4.17 -13.77
N ILE A 315 30.46 2.86 -13.58
CA ILE A 315 31.59 2.29 -12.82
C ILE A 315 32.90 2.39 -13.62
N ASP A 316 32.90 2.20 -14.95
CA ASP A 316 34.14 2.19 -15.76
C ASP A 316 34.92 3.54 -15.76
N GLN A 317 34.33 4.64 -15.24
CA GLN A 317 35.05 5.90 -15.00
C GLN A 317 35.85 5.93 -13.69
N ILE A 318 35.63 4.95 -12.81
CA ILE A 318 36.31 4.81 -11.51
C ILE A 318 36.92 3.40 -11.48
N ASN A 319 38.23 3.30 -11.30
CA ASN A 319 39.04 2.11 -11.66
C ASN A 319 38.79 0.84 -10.78
N TYR A 320 37.59 0.27 -10.81
CA TYR A 320 37.12 -0.88 -10.04
C TYR A 320 37.05 -2.15 -10.88
N SER A 321 37.28 -3.31 -10.24
CA SER A 321 37.32 -4.61 -10.91
C SER A 321 36.06 -5.47 -10.73
N ASN A 322 35.29 -5.24 -9.66
CA ASN A 322 34.17 -6.07 -9.19
C ASN A 322 32.99 -5.21 -8.72
N VAL A 323 31.78 -5.77 -8.72
CA VAL A 323 30.56 -5.18 -8.16
C VAL A 323 30.33 -5.73 -6.75
N PHE A 324 30.23 -4.87 -5.74
CA PHE A 324 29.96 -5.29 -4.37
C PHE A 324 28.54 -5.84 -4.21
N ASN A 325 28.39 -7.01 -3.57
CA ASN A 325 27.09 -7.69 -3.45
C ASN A 325 26.93 -8.50 -2.15
N ASN A 326 26.85 -7.82 -1.00
CA ASN A 326 26.57 -8.40 0.31
C ASN A 326 25.70 -7.43 1.14
N TYR A 327 24.51 -7.87 1.54
CA TYR A 327 23.56 -7.04 2.31
C TYR A 327 24.10 -6.61 3.68
N THR A 328 24.76 -7.51 4.43
CA THR A 328 25.35 -7.17 5.74
C THR A 328 26.34 -6.00 5.63
N GLY A 329 27.12 -5.95 4.55
CA GLY A 329 28.08 -4.88 4.34
C GLY A 329 27.45 -3.55 3.84
N LEU A 330 26.22 -3.57 3.31
CA LEU A 330 25.39 -2.38 3.12
C LEU A 330 24.92 -1.83 4.48
N ILE A 331 24.43 -2.71 5.37
CA ILE A 331 23.99 -2.31 6.71
C ILE A 331 25.15 -1.75 7.54
N GLU A 332 26.34 -2.35 7.46
CA GLU A 332 27.57 -1.78 8.04
C GLU A 332 27.87 -0.37 7.52
N TYR A 333 27.73 -0.15 6.21
CA TYR A 333 27.97 1.15 5.59
C TYR A 333 26.97 2.20 6.08
N LEU A 334 25.67 1.91 6.01
CA LEU A 334 24.60 2.81 6.45
C LEU A 334 24.60 3.08 7.96
N LYS A 335 25.25 2.24 8.76
CA LYS A 335 25.50 2.46 10.20
C LYS A 335 26.65 3.43 10.50
N THR A 336 27.42 3.87 9.51
CA THR A 336 28.54 4.80 9.71
C THR A 336 28.02 6.16 10.14
N GLU A 337 28.47 6.65 11.29
CA GLU A 337 28.03 7.95 11.87
C GLU A 337 29.04 9.07 11.62
N ASP A 338 29.79 8.98 10.52
CA ASP A 338 30.81 9.97 10.14
C ASP A 338 30.25 10.97 9.12
N TYR A 339 30.40 12.26 9.42
CA TYR A 339 30.02 13.36 8.53
C TYR A 339 31.19 13.85 7.65
N SER A 340 32.38 13.23 7.76
CA SER A 340 33.54 13.55 6.94
C SER A 340 33.44 13.00 5.51
N ASP A 341 32.69 11.91 5.32
CA ASP A 341 32.20 11.46 4.01
C ASP A 341 30.78 11.98 3.81
N TYR A 342 30.67 13.10 3.09
CA TYR A 342 29.42 13.80 2.89
C TYR A 342 28.37 12.96 2.16
N THR A 343 28.80 12.13 1.21
CA THR A 343 27.91 11.25 0.44
C THR A 343 27.38 10.10 1.31
N ALA A 344 28.21 9.50 2.15
CA ALA A 344 27.77 8.49 3.12
C ALA A 344 26.78 9.07 4.14
N ALA A 345 27.04 10.29 4.63
CA ALA A 345 26.11 10.99 5.51
C ALA A 345 24.77 11.24 4.81
N GLU A 346 24.77 11.77 3.59
CA GLU A 346 23.57 12.01 2.78
C GLU A 346 22.72 10.75 2.52
N GLU A 347 23.34 9.58 2.29
CA GLU A 347 22.61 8.30 2.18
C GLU A 347 21.96 7.93 3.53
N ARG A 348 22.69 8.02 4.65
CA ARG A 348 22.15 7.74 6.01
C ARG A 348 21.02 8.69 6.41
N LEU A 349 21.14 10.00 6.12
CA LEU A 349 20.10 11.00 6.41
C LEU A 349 18.80 10.71 5.63
N TYR A 350 18.90 10.35 4.35
CA TYR A 350 17.74 10.04 3.52
C TYR A 350 17.02 8.76 3.97
N TYR A 351 17.77 7.69 4.27
CA TYR A 351 17.19 6.48 4.86
C TYR A 351 16.50 6.80 6.20
N TRP A 352 17.09 7.64 7.05
CA TRP A 352 16.44 8.06 8.29
C TRP A 352 15.10 8.75 8.02
N GLN A 353 15.03 9.75 7.15
CA GLN A 353 13.75 10.42 6.83
C GLN A 353 12.72 9.47 6.23
N THR A 354 13.16 8.56 5.36
CA THR A 354 12.32 7.54 4.75
C THR A 354 11.69 6.63 5.83
N CYS A 355 12.49 6.18 6.80
CA CYS A 355 12.04 5.34 7.91
C CYS A 355 11.29 6.10 9.02
N ASN A 356 11.52 7.41 9.19
CA ASN A 356 11.04 8.22 10.32
C ASN A 356 9.86 9.15 9.98
N GLU A 357 9.56 9.39 8.70
CA GLU A 357 8.40 10.19 8.27
C GLU A 357 7.92 10.00 6.80
N LEU A 358 8.78 9.71 5.82
CA LEU A 358 8.43 9.86 4.39
C LEU A 358 7.96 8.59 3.67
N GLY A 359 8.52 7.43 4.02
CA GLY A 359 8.21 6.14 3.41
C GLY A 359 8.86 5.89 2.04
N PHE A 360 8.82 6.87 1.12
CA PHE A 360 9.15 6.99 -0.33
C PHE A 360 9.88 5.88 -1.13
N SER A 361 9.96 4.67 -0.64
CA SER A 361 10.86 3.63 -1.11
C SER A 361 10.39 3.06 -2.44
N PRO A 362 11.19 3.12 -3.52
CA PRO A 362 10.86 2.46 -4.77
C PRO A 362 10.68 0.95 -4.55
N THR A 363 9.54 0.41 -4.98
CA THR A 363 9.24 -1.02 -4.87
C THR A 363 8.89 -1.62 -6.23
N THR A 364 8.72 -2.93 -6.26
CA THR A 364 8.01 -3.65 -7.31
C THR A 364 6.94 -4.58 -6.72
N ASP A 365 6.67 -4.46 -5.43
CA ASP A 365 5.82 -5.36 -4.62
C ASP A 365 4.41 -5.53 -5.19
N PHE A 366 3.97 -4.44 -5.77
CA PHE A 366 2.63 -4.13 -6.23
C PHE A 366 2.62 -4.04 -7.78
N GLY A 367 3.79 -3.91 -8.42
CA GLY A 367 3.94 -3.47 -9.81
C GLY A 367 4.23 -4.59 -10.80
N GLY A 368 3.30 -4.85 -11.73
CA GLY A 368 3.50 -5.63 -12.96
C GLY A 368 4.39 -4.93 -13.99
N SER A 369 5.55 -4.43 -13.56
CA SER A 369 6.57 -3.86 -14.45
C SER A 369 7.51 -4.96 -15.01
N PHE A 370 8.43 -4.64 -15.91
CA PHE A 370 9.45 -5.58 -16.42
C PHE A 370 10.39 -6.08 -15.32
N PHE A 371 10.48 -5.34 -14.21
CA PHE A 371 11.19 -5.78 -13.01
C PHE A 371 10.45 -6.91 -12.28
N SER A 372 9.15 -7.13 -12.54
CA SER A 372 8.31 -8.14 -11.88
C SER A 372 8.33 -7.93 -10.35
N SER A 373 8.51 -8.95 -9.53
CA SER A 373 8.67 -8.83 -8.06
C SER A 373 10.14 -8.99 -7.65
N MET A 374 10.98 -8.05 -8.11
CA MET A 374 12.44 -7.98 -7.88
C MET A 374 12.85 -7.08 -6.70
N LEU A 375 11.99 -6.20 -6.21
CA LEU A 375 12.28 -5.30 -5.08
C LEU A 375 11.01 -5.13 -4.21
N PRO A 376 10.70 -6.12 -3.38
CA PRO A 376 9.55 -6.07 -2.48
C PRO A 376 9.78 -5.04 -1.36
N ASN A 377 8.71 -4.51 -0.78
CA ASN A 377 8.82 -3.37 0.13
C ASN A 377 9.45 -3.77 1.47
N ASN A 378 9.23 -5.01 1.90
CA ASN A 378 9.86 -5.55 3.10
C ASN A 378 11.39 -5.35 3.11
N TYR A 379 12.06 -5.38 1.96
CA TYR A 379 13.50 -5.11 1.88
C TYR A 379 13.88 -3.69 2.33
N ASN A 380 13.16 -2.66 1.87
CA ASN A 380 13.43 -1.27 2.26
C ASN A 380 13.13 -1.03 3.75
N LEU A 381 12.10 -1.71 4.21
CA LEU A 381 11.58 -1.69 5.58
C LEU A 381 12.50 -2.46 6.57
N GLU A 382 13.10 -3.56 6.14
CA GLU A 382 14.14 -4.29 6.89
C GLU A 382 15.40 -3.44 7.07
N ILE A 383 15.82 -2.67 6.06
CA ILE A 383 16.93 -1.71 6.19
C ILE A 383 16.65 -0.71 7.32
N CYS A 384 15.41 -0.24 7.50
CA CYS A 384 15.06 0.65 8.61
C CYS A 384 15.35 0.03 9.98
N ALA A 385 14.86 -1.19 10.22
CA ALA A 385 15.06 -1.92 11.46
C ALA A 385 16.54 -2.31 11.67
N ASP A 386 17.22 -2.74 10.62
CA ASP A 386 18.61 -3.17 10.67
C ASP A 386 19.57 -2.01 10.92
N VAL A 387 19.36 -0.84 10.30
CA VAL A 387 20.24 0.33 10.42
C VAL A 387 19.97 1.16 11.68
N PHE A 388 18.71 1.40 12.03
CA PHE A 388 18.32 2.31 13.11
C PHE A 388 17.78 1.60 14.37
N GLY A 389 17.64 0.27 14.32
CA GLY A 389 17.26 -0.58 15.45
C GLY A 389 15.82 -1.09 15.35
N PRO A 390 15.47 -2.16 16.09
CA PRO A 390 14.22 -2.92 15.94
C PRO A 390 12.95 -2.14 16.31
N PHE A 391 13.08 -0.90 16.78
CA PHE A 391 11.97 0.03 16.97
C PHE A 391 11.40 0.55 15.63
N PHE A 392 12.20 0.58 14.57
CA PHE A 392 11.77 0.95 13.21
C PHE A 392 11.12 -0.25 12.49
N ASP A 393 10.10 -0.83 13.12
CA ASP A 393 9.27 -1.89 12.55
C ASP A 393 8.19 -1.32 11.60
N VAL A 394 7.39 -2.20 10.97
CA VAL A 394 6.30 -1.78 10.06
C VAL A 394 5.37 -0.79 10.71
N ASN A 395 5.03 -1.03 11.97
CA ASN A 395 3.97 -0.31 12.67
C ASN A 395 4.46 1.11 12.97
N TYR A 396 5.75 1.26 13.29
CA TYR A 396 6.40 2.54 13.42
C TYR A 396 6.48 3.29 12.09
N VAL A 397 7.07 2.68 11.05
CA VAL A 397 7.31 3.36 9.76
C VAL A 397 5.98 3.74 9.10
N GLU A 398 4.98 2.84 9.08
CA GLU A 398 3.63 3.15 8.60
C GLU A 398 2.98 4.29 9.37
N LYS A 399 3.03 4.24 10.71
CA LYS A 399 2.39 5.25 11.54
C LYS A 399 3.07 6.61 11.37
N ALA A 400 4.39 6.63 11.23
CA ALA A 400 5.14 7.84 10.91
C ALA A 400 4.72 8.42 9.55
N VAL A 401 4.62 7.58 8.53
CA VAL A 401 4.15 7.95 7.18
C VAL A 401 2.69 8.41 7.18
N ASP A 402 1.82 7.76 7.94
CA ASP A 402 0.41 8.15 8.08
C ASP A 402 0.28 9.47 8.85
N ILE A 403 1.15 9.76 9.83
CA ILE A 403 1.23 11.09 10.49
C ILE A 403 1.65 12.18 9.48
N THR A 404 2.60 11.89 8.59
CA THR A 404 3.02 12.81 7.52
C THR A 404 1.89 13.06 6.53
N LYS A 405 1.19 12.00 6.07
CA LYS A 405 -0.03 12.09 5.25
C LYS A 405 -1.12 12.93 5.92
N MET A 406 -1.34 12.75 7.23
CA MET A 406 -2.33 13.54 7.99
C MET A 406 -1.90 15.01 8.13
N SER A 407 -0.59 15.28 8.22
CA SER A 407 -0.04 16.64 8.36
C SER A 407 -0.16 17.47 7.08
N TYR A 408 0.05 16.85 5.91
CA TYR A 408 0.21 17.58 4.64
C TYR A 408 -0.83 17.25 3.56
N GLY A 409 -1.65 16.23 3.78
CA GLY A 409 -2.65 15.75 2.82
C GLY A 409 -2.13 14.57 2.00
N GLY A 410 -2.34 13.35 2.49
CA GLY A 410 -1.97 12.09 1.87
C GLY A 410 -2.80 11.70 0.64
N THR A 411 -3.07 12.66 -0.25
CA THR A 411 -3.78 12.47 -1.51
C THR A 411 -3.02 13.14 -2.64
N ASN A 412 -3.24 12.73 -3.88
CA ASN A 412 -2.70 13.42 -5.06
C ASN A 412 -3.39 14.78 -5.35
N VAL A 413 -4.11 15.34 -4.39
CA VAL A 413 -4.76 16.66 -4.47
C VAL A 413 -4.06 17.63 -3.52
N TYR A 414 -3.55 18.74 -4.04
CA TYR A 414 -3.05 19.85 -3.24
C TYR A 414 -4.18 20.83 -2.91
N TYR A 415 -4.26 21.25 -1.65
CA TYR A 415 -5.35 22.08 -1.11
C TYR A 415 -4.99 23.55 -0.90
N GLY A 416 -3.70 23.92 -0.99
CA GLY A 416 -3.25 25.30 -0.88
C GLY A 416 -3.54 26.14 -2.13
N THR A 417 -3.31 27.44 -2.01
CA THR A 417 -3.50 28.44 -3.07
C THR A 417 -2.20 29.15 -3.42
N SER A 418 -2.18 29.86 -4.55
CA SER A 418 -1.03 30.66 -5.00
C SER A 418 0.23 29.83 -5.26
N VAL A 419 0.09 28.70 -5.96
CA VAL A 419 1.23 27.81 -6.28
C VAL A 419 1.41 27.56 -7.77
N VAL A 420 2.65 27.33 -8.18
CA VAL A 420 2.98 26.70 -9.46
C VAL A 420 3.62 25.36 -9.17
N ILE A 421 3.02 24.28 -9.68
CA ILE A 421 3.55 22.92 -9.57
C ILE A 421 3.88 22.43 -10.97
N SER A 422 5.08 21.88 -11.18
CA SER A 422 5.47 21.24 -12.43
C SER A 422 5.96 19.81 -12.18
N GLN A 423 5.70 18.91 -13.13
CA GLN A 423 6.09 17.49 -13.03
C GLN A 423 6.42 16.92 -14.41
N GLY A 424 7.55 16.21 -14.53
CA GLY A 424 7.92 15.48 -15.75
C GLY A 424 7.03 14.25 -16.00
N THR A 425 6.58 14.01 -17.24
CA THR A 425 5.78 12.82 -17.55
C THR A 425 6.58 11.51 -17.62
N LEU A 426 7.91 11.61 -17.61
CA LEU A 426 8.86 10.50 -17.54
C LEU A 426 9.62 10.46 -16.21
N ASP A 427 9.40 11.44 -15.34
CA ASP A 427 9.99 11.49 -14.01
C ASP A 427 9.44 10.34 -13.15
N PRO A 428 10.27 9.38 -12.70
CA PRO A 428 9.82 8.28 -11.86
C PRO A 428 9.09 8.74 -10.59
N TRP A 429 9.48 9.88 -10.02
CA TRP A 429 8.88 10.44 -8.80
C TRP A 429 7.48 11.02 -9.02
N SER A 430 7.04 11.23 -10.27
CA SER A 430 5.65 11.66 -10.58
C SER A 430 4.58 10.66 -10.11
N GLY A 431 4.99 9.45 -9.75
CA GLY A 431 4.15 8.45 -9.11
C GLY A 431 3.51 8.91 -7.80
N VAL A 432 4.31 9.61 -6.98
CA VAL A 432 3.98 10.13 -5.64
C VAL A 432 3.82 11.65 -5.59
N GLY A 433 3.87 12.34 -6.73
CA GLY A 433 3.57 13.76 -6.82
C GLY A 433 2.07 14.09 -6.73
N TYR A 434 1.75 15.36 -6.44
CA TYR A 434 0.39 15.86 -6.66
C TYR A 434 0.02 15.78 -8.15
N LYS A 435 -1.25 15.54 -8.44
CA LYS A 435 -1.84 15.43 -9.79
C LYS A 435 -2.99 16.41 -10.02
N TYR A 436 -3.52 16.98 -8.94
CA TYR A 436 -4.65 17.91 -8.96
C TYR A 436 -4.42 19.04 -7.95
N ILE A 437 -4.99 20.21 -8.27
CA ILE A 437 -5.05 21.40 -7.40
C ILE A 437 -6.53 21.77 -7.21
N THR A 438 -6.93 22.12 -5.98
CA THR A 438 -8.32 22.54 -5.69
C THR A 438 -8.61 23.95 -6.17
N ASP A 439 -7.72 24.90 -5.87
CA ASP A 439 -7.79 26.27 -6.38
C ASP A 439 -7.13 26.37 -7.75
N LYS A 440 -7.92 26.73 -8.77
CA LYS A 440 -7.45 27.00 -10.13
C LYS A 440 -7.51 28.49 -10.50
N THR A 441 -7.80 29.38 -9.54
CA THR A 441 -7.91 30.82 -9.79
C THR A 441 -6.54 31.48 -9.77
N ASN A 442 -5.71 31.18 -8.78
CA ASN A 442 -4.38 31.75 -8.58
C ASN A 442 -3.26 30.70 -8.59
N SER A 443 -3.56 29.44 -8.90
CA SER A 443 -2.59 28.33 -8.90
C SER A 443 -2.57 27.57 -10.24
N ALA A 444 -1.42 27.00 -10.60
CA ALA A 444 -1.19 26.27 -11.85
C ALA A 444 -0.50 24.92 -11.61
N TYR A 445 -0.86 23.93 -12.43
CA TYR A 445 -0.23 22.61 -12.49
C TYR A 445 0.19 22.31 -13.94
N TYR A 446 1.44 21.90 -14.16
CA TYR A 446 2.02 21.68 -15.48
C TYR A 446 2.66 20.30 -15.62
N GLU A 447 2.14 19.48 -16.53
CA GLU A 447 2.81 18.25 -16.97
C GLU A 447 3.81 18.53 -18.09
N ILE A 448 5.09 18.34 -17.83
CA ILE A 448 6.16 18.51 -18.79
C ILE A 448 6.27 17.23 -19.61
N GLN A 449 5.72 17.28 -20.84
CA GLN A 449 5.74 16.16 -21.76
C GLN A 449 7.18 15.76 -22.11
N LYS A 450 7.52 14.49 -21.82
CA LYS A 450 8.89 13.94 -21.86
C LYS A 450 9.90 14.57 -20.90
N GLY A 451 9.44 15.38 -19.95
CA GLY A 451 10.28 15.92 -18.89
C GLY A 451 10.83 14.80 -18.01
N ALA A 452 12.13 14.88 -17.75
CA ALA A 452 12.82 14.12 -16.71
C ALA A 452 12.68 14.85 -15.36
N HIS A 453 13.17 14.22 -14.29
CA HIS A 453 13.03 14.74 -12.93
C HIS A 453 13.70 16.11 -12.76
N CYS A 454 12.95 17.09 -12.26
CA CYS A 454 13.39 18.49 -12.09
C CYS A 454 13.99 19.16 -13.34
N SER A 455 13.80 18.61 -14.54
CA SER A 455 14.53 19.01 -15.76
C SER A 455 14.31 20.48 -16.19
N GLU A 456 13.23 21.10 -15.72
CA GLU A 456 12.82 22.48 -16.01
C GLU A 456 13.47 23.56 -15.13
N VAL A 457 14.07 23.20 -13.98
CA VAL A 457 14.78 24.18 -13.13
C VAL A 457 16.26 24.31 -13.50
N TYR A 458 16.75 23.45 -14.39
CA TYR A 458 18.12 23.47 -14.90
C TYR A 458 18.26 24.33 -16.18
N PRO A 459 19.47 24.82 -16.48
CA PRO A 459 19.74 25.50 -17.75
C PRO A 459 19.46 24.63 -18.98
N ALA A 460 18.90 25.22 -20.04
CA ALA A 460 18.64 24.55 -21.32
C ALA A 460 19.92 24.14 -22.09
N SER A 461 21.07 24.66 -21.67
CA SER A 461 22.42 24.21 -22.04
C SER A 461 22.75 22.82 -21.50
N THR A 462 22.22 22.49 -20.32
CA THR A 462 22.48 21.27 -19.54
C THR A 462 21.39 20.22 -19.78
N CYS A 463 20.13 20.57 -19.56
CA CYS A 463 18.98 19.72 -19.86
C CYS A 463 18.38 20.14 -21.21
N ARG A 464 18.39 19.22 -22.19
CA ARG A 464 17.70 19.42 -23.48
C ARG A 464 16.43 18.57 -23.51
N PRO A 465 15.27 19.06 -23.04
CA PRO A 465 14.04 18.27 -23.11
C PRO A 465 13.71 17.95 -24.58
N SER A 466 13.49 16.67 -24.89
CA SER A 466 13.06 16.18 -26.22
C SER A 466 11.64 16.59 -26.63
N GLY A 467 10.96 17.41 -25.82
CA GLY A 467 9.88 18.29 -26.24
C GLY A 467 10.28 19.74 -25.96
N THR A 468 10.10 20.64 -26.93
CA THR A 468 10.33 22.09 -26.73
C THR A 468 9.46 22.60 -25.60
N MET A 469 10.05 22.85 -24.44
CA MET A 469 9.36 23.59 -23.39
C MET A 469 9.27 25.04 -23.82
N ASP A 470 8.05 25.52 -24.03
CA ASP A 470 7.82 26.94 -24.22
C ASP A 470 8.18 27.67 -22.92
N LEU A 471 9.05 28.68 -23.01
CA LEU A 471 9.37 29.58 -21.88
C LEU A 471 8.10 30.21 -21.28
N ASN A 472 6.99 30.19 -22.02
CA ASN A 472 5.68 30.62 -21.56
C ASN A 472 5.06 29.75 -20.44
N VAL A 473 5.57 28.55 -20.14
CA VAL A 473 5.07 27.72 -19.02
C VAL A 473 5.30 28.41 -17.66
N MET A 474 6.48 29.00 -17.46
CA MET A 474 6.74 29.86 -16.28
C MET A 474 6.40 31.34 -16.53
N LYS A 475 6.35 31.82 -17.78
CA LYS A 475 5.70 33.12 -18.11
C LYS A 475 4.17 33.01 -18.21
N GLY A 476 3.55 32.12 -17.43
CA GLY A 476 2.10 32.03 -17.22
C GLY A 476 1.56 33.29 -16.53
N SER A 477 1.56 34.39 -17.28
CA SER A 477 1.59 35.76 -16.79
C SER A 477 0.20 36.31 -16.52
N GLN A 478 -0.43 35.74 -15.50
CA GLN A 478 -1.42 36.46 -14.67
C GLN A 478 -1.09 36.31 -13.17
N SER A 479 -0.68 35.13 -12.70
CA SER A 479 -0.49 34.82 -11.28
C SER A 479 0.65 35.57 -10.58
N LEU A 480 1.85 35.65 -11.18
CA LEU A 480 3.01 36.33 -10.56
C LEU A 480 2.79 37.83 -10.30
N GLN A 481 1.94 38.51 -11.08
CA GLN A 481 1.52 39.89 -10.81
C GLN A 481 0.35 39.95 -9.80
N GLN A 482 -0.57 38.97 -9.80
CA GLN A 482 -1.70 38.89 -8.87
C GLN A 482 -1.28 38.63 -7.41
N PHE A 483 -0.16 37.93 -7.16
CA PHE A 483 0.42 37.77 -5.81
C PHE A 483 0.70 39.09 -5.08
N SER A 484 0.63 40.22 -5.77
CA SER A 484 0.79 41.54 -5.17
C SER A 484 -0.45 42.07 -4.42
N GLN A 485 -1.65 41.46 -4.52
CA GLN A 485 -2.94 42.15 -4.25
C GLN A 485 -3.88 41.65 -3.12
N GLU A 486 -3.75 40.46 -2.52
CA GLU A 486 -4.82 39.92 -1.62
C GLU A 486 -4.53 39.93 -0.10
N ARG A 487 -5.61 39.87 0.69
CA ARG A 487 -5.68 40.26 2.11
C ARG A 487 -5.71 39.10 3.11
N THR A 488 -5.34 39.44 4.34
CA THR A 488 -5.57 38.71 5.59
C THR A 488 -7.02 38.28 5.79
N ASP A 489 -7.23 37.03 6.21
CA ASP A 489 -8.10 36.62 7.33
C ASP A 489 -7.83 35.13 7.68
N ILE A 490 -8.41 34.66 8.80
CA ILE A 490 -8.30 33.30 9.39
C ILE A 490 -7.03 33.06 10.26
N VAL A 491 -7.21 33.26 11.57
CA VAL A 491 -6.37 32.69 12.64
C VAL A 491 -7.31 32.08 13.68
N ASN A 492 -7.11 30.79 14.00
CA ASN A 492 -7.36 30.09 15.26
C ASN A 492 -7.74 28.62 15.02
N LEU A 493 -6.96 27.69 15.59
CA LEU A 493 -7.38 26.43 16.25
C LEU A 493 -6.14 25.57 16.53
N GLU A 494 -5.48 25.82 17.66
CA GLU A 494 -4.53 24.87 18.29
C GLU A 494 -5.17 24.32 19.58
N GLY A 495 -4.90 23.06 19.91
CA GLY A 495 -5.53 22.38 21.05
C GLY A 495 -5.05 20.93 21.24
N GLU A 496 -3.84 20.81 21.80
CA GLU A 496 -3.28 19.75 22.65
C GLU A 496 -3.78 18.28 22.53
N ILE A 497 -2.82 17.36 22.36
CA ILE A 497 -2.98 15.91 22.53
C ILE A 497 -2.07 15.47 23.69
N ASP A 498 -2.61 14.74 24.66
CA ASP A 498 -1.87 14.21 25.82
C ASP A 498 -1.70 12.68 25.73
N HIS A 499 -0.63 12.16 26.36
CA HIS A 499 -0.19 10.77 26.26
C HIS A 499 -0.23 10.05 27.63
N ASN A 500 -0.66 8.78 27.63
CA ASN A 500 -0.14 7.61 28.38
C ASN A 500 -1.22 6.66 28.95
N LEU A 501 -0.89 5.35 29.01
CA LEU A 501 -1.03 4.37 30.12
C LEU A 501 -1.31 2.90 29.65
N PRO A 502 -1.01 1.85 30.45
CA PRO A 502 -0.49 0.56 29.93
C PRO A 502 -1.30 -0.73 30.22
N LEU A 503 -0.73 -1.88 29.79
CA LEU A 503 -1.24 -3.27 29.76
C LEU A 503 -1.08 -4.07 31.08
N MET A 504 -1.88 -5.14 31.29
CA MET A 504 -1.61 -6.27 32.20
C MET A 504 -2.38 -7.57 31.84
N GLU A 505 -1.91 -8.72 32.35
CA GLU A 505 -2.30 -10.12 32.01
C GLU A 505 -3.10 -10.85 33.15
N SER A 506 -3.30 -12.18 33.30
CA SER A 506 -2.80 -13.42 32.63
C SER A 506 -3.67 -14.69 32.92
N ASN A 507 -3.36 -15.80 32.22
CA ASN A 507 -3.43 -17.23 32.64
C ASN A 507 -4.76 -17.94 33.01
N PHE A 508 -5.07 -19.07 32.35
CA PHE A 508 -5.01 -20.47 32.88
C PHE A 508 -5.51 -21.53 31.84
N LYS A 509 -5.41 -22.85 32.14
CA LYS A 509 -5.20 -23.95 31.17
C LYS A 509 -6.31 -25.03 31.04
N GLU A 510 -6.44 -25.59 29.81
CA GLU A 510 -6.78 -27.00 29.41
C GLU A 510 -8.05 -27.74 29.90
N PRO A 511 -8.50 -28.88 29.26
CA PRO A 511 -8.20 -29.42 27.92
C PRO A 511 -9.46 -29.73 27.04
N VAL A 512 -9.25 -30.20 25.81
CA VAL A 512 -10.24 -30.27 24.70
C VAL A 512 -10.82 -31.68 24.44
N GLN A 513 -12.06 -31.76 23.92
CA GLN A 513 -12.56 -32.94 23.18
C GLN A 513 -13.17 -32.58 21.80
N LYS A 514 -13.04 -33.53 20.86
CA LYS A 514 -13.43 -33.53 19.42
C LYS A 514 -14.94 -33.20 19.23
N LEU A 515 -15.43 -32.64 18.11
CA LEU A 515 -15.49 -33.24 16.74
C LEU A 515 -15.88 -32.25 15.61
N SER A 516 -15.67 -32.68 14.35
CA SER A 516 -16.29 -32.35 13.03
C SER A 516 -16.29 -30.91 12.42
N THR A 517 -16.45 -30.86 11.08
CA THR A 517 -15.87 -29.92 10.09
C THR A 517 -16.90 -29.08 9.29
N CYS A 518 -16.41 -28.17 8.43
CA CYS A 518 -17.11 -27.47 7.33
C CYS A 518 -16.13 -27.26 6.14
N ASP A 519 -16.61 -27.31 4.89
CA ASP A 519 -15.77 -27.54 3.70
C ASP A 519 -15.86 -26.41 2.62
N GLY A 520 -14.73 -25.95 2.02
CA GLY A 520 -14.65 -25.58 0.58
C GLY A 520 -14.01 -24.25 0.07
N ILE A 521 -12.72 -24.28 -0.33
CA ILE A 521 -12.04 -23.52 -1.46
C ILE A 521 -11.81 -21.96 -1.27
N PRO A 522 -10.79 -21.28 -1.87
CA PRO A 522 -9.68 -20.74 -1.09
C PRO A 522 -9.09 -19.37 -1.58
N PHE A 523 -9.89 -18.42 -2.09
CA PHE A 523 -9.35 -17.12 -2.59
C PHE A 523 -10.20 -15.90 -2.20
N SER A 524 -11.19 -16.12 -1.35
CA SER A 524 -11.81 -15.06 -0.55
C SER A 524 -12.16 -15.69 0.79
N THR A 525 -11.82 -15.04 1.90
CA THR A 525 -12.20 -15.46 3.24
C THR A 525 -13.66 -15.09 3.54
N SER A 526 -14.55 -15.49 2.63
CA SER A 526 -16.01 -15.43 2.82
C SER A 526 -16.34 -16.17 4.12
N PRO A 527 -17.11 -15.55 5.05
CA PRO A 527 -17.31 -16.13 6.36
C PRO A 527 -18.04 -17.47 6.25
N CYS A 528 -17.34 -18.55 6.62
CA CYS A 528 -17.98 -19.82 6.95
C CYS A 528 -19.05 -19.53 8.00
N VAL A 529 -20.31 -19.85 7.70
CA VAL A 529 -21.42 -19.70 8.65
C VAL A 529 -21.07 -20.50 9.91
N PRO A 530 -20.89 -19.86 11.07
CA PRO A 530 -20.62 -20.53 12.33
C PRO A 530 -21.61 -21.65 12.62
N ARG A 531 -21.06 -22.70 13.21
CA ARG A 531 -21.71 -23.98 13.37
C ARG A 531 -23.03 -23.88 14.15
N VAL A 532 -24.12 -24.33 13.54
CA VAL A 532 -25.42 -24.48 14.21
C VAL A 532 -25.23 -25.39 15.45
N PRO A 533 -25.61 -24.94 16.66
CA PRO A 533 -25.65 -25.83 17.82
C PRO A 533 -26.65 -26.96 17.56
N GLU A 534 -26.19 -28.22 17.59
CA GLU A 534 -27.10 -29.37 17.55
C GLU A 534 -28.06 -29.32 18.75
N ALA A 535 -29.32 -29.69 18.50
CA ALA A 535 -30.46 -29.74 19.42
C ALA A 535 -31.10 -28.40 19.84
N ILE A 536 -32.02 -27.90 18.99
CA ILE A 536 -33.30 -27.32 19.45
C ILE A 536 -34.43 -27.91 18.60
N GLU A 537 -35.24 -28.81 19.19
CA GLU A 537 -36.52 -29.23 18.60
C GLU A 537 -37.58 -28.14 18.79
N GLN A 538 -38.55 -28.07 17.86
CA GLN A 538 -39.62 -27.05 17.74
C GLN A 538 -39.23 -25.74 17.03
N ARG A 539 -38.98 -25.82 15.70
CA ARG A 539 -38.95 -24.65 14.82
C ARG A 539 -40.35 -24.04 14.65
N ALA A 540 -40.50 -22.74 14.89
CA ALA A 540 -41.58 -21.97 14.26
C ALA A 540 -41.31 -21.88 12.75
N ALA A 541 -42.34 -22.06 11.91
CA ALA A 541 -42.16 -22.16 10.47
C ALA A 541 -41.73 -20.80 9.85
N ALA A 542 -40.45 -20.70 9.49
CA ALA A 542 -39.95 -19.63 8.63
C ALA A 542 -40.69 -19.65 7.28
N LYS A 543 -41.07 -18.48 6.78
CA LYS A 543 -41.83 -18.32 5.53
C LYS A 543 -40.90 -17.79 4.44
N ILE A 544 -41.09 -18.28 3.22
CA ILE A 544 -40.41 -17.77 2.03
C ILE A 544 -41.35 -16.85 1.23
N GLY A 545 -40.80 -15.76 0.71
CA GLY A 545 -41.48 -14.87 -0.23
C GLY A 545 -40.57 -14.52 -1.41
N SER A 546 -41.15 -13.88 -2.43
CA SER A 546 -40.38 -13.29 -3.52
C SER A 546 -41.03 -12.00 -3.99
N ILE A 547 -40.23 -11.08 -4.50
CA ILE A 547 -40.69 -9.87 -5.20
C ILE A 547 -40.08 -9.80 -6.60
N GLU A 548 -40.69 -9.01 -7.49
CA GLU A 548 -40.00 -8.61 -8.71
C GLU A 548 -38.97 -7.52 -8.40
N GLN A 549 -37.80 -7.63 -9.03
CA GLN A 549 -36.75 -6.62 -9.08
C GLN A 549 -36.36 -6.32 -10.52
N ASP A 550 -35.93 -5.10 -10.78
CA ASP A 550 -35.30 -4.75 -12.05
C ASP A 550 -33.85 -5.28 -12.05
N VAL A 551 -33.37 -5.71 -13.23
CA VAL A 551 -31.97 -6.19 -13.36
C VAL A 551 -30.99 -5.01 -13.24
N ASP A 552 -31.40 -3.84 -13.72
CA ASP A 552 -30.66 -2.58 -13.66
C ASP A 552 -31.58 -1.44 -13.21
N HIS A 553 -31.34 -0.92 -12.00
CA HIS A 553 -32.12 0.20 -11.44
C HIS A 553 -31.78 1.56 -12.05
N PHE A 554 -30.71 1.66 -12.85
CA PHE A 554 -30.14 2.92 -13.33
C PHE A 554 -30.18 3.08 -14.86
N ASP A 555 -30.63 2.06 -15.61
CA ASP A 555 -30.97 2.17 -17.03
C ASP A 555 -32.48 2.00 -17.26
N SER A 556 -33.19 3.12 -17.37
CA SER A 556 -34.64 3.16 -17.67
C SER A 556 -35.04 2.52 -19.01
N LYS A 557 -34.09 2.21 -19.90
CA LYS A 557 -34.35 1.46 -21.15
C LYS A 557 -34.29 -0.07 -20.95
N ASN A 558 -33.71 -0.53 -19.85
CA ASN A 558 -33.59 -1.95 -19.54
C ASN A 558 -34.82 -2.44 -18.76
N SER A 559 -35.85 -2.90 -19.48
CA SER A 559 -37.08 -3.41 -18.88
C SER A 559 -37.00 -4.85 -18.35
N LYS A 560 -35.78 -5.40 -18.13
CA LYS A 560 -35.62 -6.78 -17.67
C LYS A 560 -35.81 -6.87 -16.16
N LYS A 561 -36.55 -7.89 -15.73
CA LYS A 561 -36.86 -8.18 -14.34
C LYS A 561 -36.46 -9.59 -13.94
N TRP A 562 -36.27 -9.78 -12.63
CA TRP A 562 -35.96 -11.05 -12.00
C TRP A 562 -36.74 -11.21 -10.68
N LYS A 563 -36.78 -12.43 -10.14
CA LYS A 563 -37.44 -12.73 -8.86
C LYS A 563 -36.40 -12.76 -7.74
N HIS A 564 -36.58 -11.90 -6.75
CA HIS A 564 -35.70 -11.76 -5.60
C HIS A 564 -36.35 -12.41 -4.37
N SER A 565 -35.69 -13.45 -3.85
CA SER A 565 -36.22 -14.32 -2.79
C SER A 565 -35.77 -13.89 -1.39
N TYR A 566 -36.69 -13.95 -0.43
CA TYR A 566 -36.45 -13.58 0.96
C TYR A 566 -37.15 -14.54 1.93
N TYR A 567 -36.56 -14.72 3.11
CA TYR A 567 -37.20 -15.42 4.23
C TYR A 567 -37.72 -14.41 5.25
N TYR A 568 -38.78 -14.76 5.98
CA TYR A 568 -39.31 -13.92 7.06
C TYR A 568 -39.98 -14.74 8.17
N ASN A 569 -40.01 -14.15 9.36
CA ASN A 569 -40.68 -14.68 10.53
C ASN A 569 -41.50 -13.57 11.21
N ASP A 570 -42.79 -13.56 10.93
CA ASP A 570 -43.81 -12.60 11.37
C ASP A 570 -44.56 -13.05 12.65
N THR A 571 -44.17 -14.19 13.26
CA THR A 571 -44.92 -14.83 14.37
C THR A 571 -45.18 -13.90 15.56
N ASN A 572 -44.28 -12.96 15.83
CA ASN A 572 -44.37 -12.01 16.95
C ASN A 572 -44.77 -10.57 16.52
N TYR A 573 -45.08 -10.37 15.23
CA TYR A 573 -45.32 -9.05 14.67
C TYR A 573 -46.65 -8.45 15.12
N LYS A 574 -46.63 -7.18 15.52
CA LYS A 574 -47.83 -6.34 15.68
C LYS A 574 -47.78 -5.18 14.70
N SER A 575 -48.96 -4.75 14.21
CA SER A 575 -49.08 -3.66 13.25
C SER A 575 -48.37 -2.39 13.74
N GLY A 576 -47.43 -1.87 12.94
CA GLY A 576 -46.57 -0.73 13.29
C GLY A 576 -45.32 -1.06 14.10
N GLY A 577 -45.10 -2.34 14.45
CA GLY A 577 -43.85 -2.81 15.07
C GLY A 577 -42.65 -2.72 14.11
N PRO A 578 -41.41 -2.80 14.63
CA PRO A 578 -40.22 -2.69 13.81
C PRO A 578 -39.97 -3.93 12.93
N VAL A 579 -39.26 -3.75 11.82
CA VAL A 579 -38.77 -4.82 10.95
C VAL A 579 -37.24 -4.87 11.02
N PHE A 580 -36.73 -6.03 11.39
CA PHE A 580 -35.30 -6.31 11.49
C PHE A 580 -34.87 -6.97 10.18
N LEU A 581 -34.09 -6.24 9.37
CA LEU A 581 -33.63 -6.69 8.07
C LEU A 581 -32.22 -7.25 8.18
N TRP A 582 -32.10 -8.57 8.07
CA TRP A 582 -30.83 -9.24 7.84
C TRP A 582 -30.48 -9.20 6.35
N LEU A 583 -29.25 -8.77 6.05
CA LEU A 583 -28.65 -8.82 4.73
C LEU A 583 -27.70 -10.03 4.69
N THR A 584 -27.77 -10.85 3.64
CA THR A 584 -26.97 -12.10 3.57
C THR A 584 -25.56 -11.92 2.99
N GLY A 585 -25.29 -10.81 2.30
CA GLY A 585 -23.99 -10.52 1.69
C GLY A 585 -23.54 -11.57 0.69
N GLU A 586 -22.34 -12.08 0.89
CA GLU A 586 -21.56 -12.98 0.06
C GLU A 586 -21.98 -14.47 0.15
N GLY A 587 -23.12 -14.76 0.77
CA GLY A 587 -23.67 -16.10 0.97
C GLY A 587 -25.04 -16.33 0.35
N GLY A 588 -25.47 -17.59 0.35
CA GLY A 588 -26.86 -17.96 0.05
C GLY A 588 -27.84 -17.44 1.10
N ASN A 589 -29.10 -17.26 0.72
CA ASN A 589 -30.15 -16.94 1.68
C ASN A 589 -30.74 -18.23 2.27
N ASP A 590 -30.87 -18.29 3.59
CA ASP A 590 -31.28 -19.49 4.32
C ASP A 590 -32.37 -19.16 5.36
N ASP A 591 -33.19 -20.16 5.72
CA ASP A 591 -34.27 -20.02 6.69
C ASP A 591 -33.77 -19.78 8.13
N TYR A 592 -32.52 -20.14 8.42
CA TYR A 592 -31.84 -19.95 9.70
C TYR A 592 -31.80 -18.48 10.13
N TYR A 593 -31.56 -17.54 9.20
CA TYR A 593 -31.37 -16.11 9.52
C TYR A 593 -32.63 -15.41 10.10
N VAL A 594 -33.79 -16.08 10.09
CA VAL A 594 -35.05 -15.58 10.68
C VAL A 594 -35.53 -16.40 11.88
N GLN A 595 -34.69 -17.27 12.44
CA GLN A 595 -34.99 -18.14 13.58
C GLN A 595 -34.37 -17.67 14.90
N ASP A 596 -34.86 -18.23 16.02
CA ASP A 596 -34.50 -17.84 17.40
C ASP A 596 -33.00 -18.05 17.74
N GLY A 597 -32.23 -18.73 16.89
CA GLY A 597 -30.77 -18.85 17.01
C GLY A 597 -29.99 -17.57 16.66
N MET A 598 -30.64 -16.57 16.04
CA MET A 598 -30.07 -15.25 15.75
C MET A 598 -30.43 -14.26 16.86
N ALA A 599 -29.46 -13.48 17.35
CA ALA A 599 -29.67 -12.50 18.42
C ALA A 599 -30.80 -11.50 18.09
N LEU A 600 -30.84 -11.05 16.83
CA LEU A 600 -31.86 -10.13 16.34
C LEU A 600 -33.29 -10.68 16.36
N ALA A 601 -33.50 -12.01 16.31
CA ALA A 601 -34.82 -12.60 16.44
C ALA A 601 -35.38 -12.41 17.86
N SER A 602 -34.53 -12.59 18.88
CA SER A 602 -34.88 -12.30 20.27
C SER A 602 -35.22 -10.81 20.50
N TRP A 603 -34.51 -9.90 19.81
CA TRP A 603 -34.72 -8.45 19.91
C TRP A 603 -36.01 -8.01 19.19
N ALA A 604 -36.27 -8.55 17.99
CA ALA A 604 -37.51 -8.34 17.26
C ALA A 604 -38.73 -8.81 18.08
N LYS A 605 -38.66 -10.02 18.64
CA LYS A 605 -39.68 -10.59 19.55
C LYS A 605 -39.95 -9.68 20.74
N ALA A 606 -38.91 -9.17 21.39
CA ALA A 606 -39.03 -8.25 22.53
C ALA A 606 -39.69 -6.90 22.17
N LEU A 607 -39.65 -6.49 20.90
CA LEU A 607 -40.22 -5.22 20.42
C LEU A 607 -41.52 -5.39 19.61
N ASN A 608 -42.12 -6.60 19.59
CA ASN A 608 -43.29 -6.95 18.77
C ASN A 608 -43.06 -6.74 17.26
N GLY A 609 -41.80 -6.87 16.83
CA GLY A 609 -41.36 -6.78 15.45
C GLY A 609 -41.30 -8.13 14.75
N MET A 610 -40.73 -8.14 13.56
CA MET A 610 -40.42 -9.34 12.78
C MET A 610 -39.01 -9.29 12.19
N VAL A 611 -38.50 -10.46 11.83
CA VAL A 611 -37.21 -10.60 11.12
C VAL A 611 -37.48 -10.95 9.66
N VAL A 612 -36.68 -10.36 8.78
CA VAL A 612 -36.66 -10.64 7.34
C VAL A 612 -35.21 -10.80 6.88
N SER A 613 -34.90 -11.89 6.18
CA SER A 613 -33.60 -12.13 5.55
C SER A 613 -33.71 -11.96 4.04
N LEU A 614 -33.05 -10.93 3.50
CA LEU A 614 -33.02 -10.65 2.07
C LEU A 614 -31.73 -11.21 1.46
N GLY A 615 -31.89 -12.05 0.43
CA GLY A 615 -30.76 -12.59 -0.32
C GLY A 615 -30.02 -11.51 -1.10
N HIS A 616 -28.78 -11.76 -1.50
CA HIS A 616 -28.02 -10.82 -2.32
C HIS A 616 -28.15 -11.16 -3.82
N ARG A 617 -28.19 -10.16 -4.72
CA ARG A 617 -28.13 -10.41 -6.17
C ARG A 617 -26.84 -11.17 -6.54
N PHE A 618 -26.95 -12.16 -7.43
CA PHE A 618 -25.88 -13.08 -7.85
C PHE A 618 -25.40 -14.12 -6.81
N TYR A 619 -25.89 -14.12 -5.57
CA TYR A 619 -25.55 -15.13 -4.56
C TYR A 619 -26.74 -16.06 -4.24
N GLY A 620 -26.44 -17.35 -4.05
CA GLY A 620 -27.46 -18.39 -3.91
C GLY A 620 -28.36 -18.46 -5.14
N ASP A 621 -29.64 -18.75 -4.91
CA ASP A 621 -30.65 -18.85 -5.97
C ASP A 621 -31.04 -17.50 -6.61
N ASN A 622 -30.54 -16.39 -6.07
CA ASN A 622 -30.89 -15.03 -6.52
C ASN A 622 -30.04 -14.63 -7.73
N GLN A 623 -30.40 -15.13 -8.92
CA GLN A 623 -29.63 -14.93 -10.16
C GLN A 623 -30.33 -13.99 -11.15
N PRO A 624 -30.01 -12.68 -11.21
CA PRO A 624 -30.76 -11.71 -12.02
C PRO A 624 -30.74 -11.97 -13.54
N THR A 625 -29.71 -12.66 -14.02
CA THR A 625 -29.46 -12.95 -15.44
C THR A 625 -29.31 -14.44 -15.75
N GLY A 626 -29.34 -15.31 -14.72
CA GLY A 626 -29.19 -16.76 -14.83
C GLY A 626 -27.79 -17.27 -15.22
N ASN A 627 -26.77 -16.41 -15.33
CA ASN A 627 -25.39 -16.81 -15.65
C ASN A 627 -24.37 -15.81 -15.12
N LEU A 628 -23.11 -16.26 -14.99
CA LEU A 628 -22.01 -15.49 -14.40
C LEU A 628 -21.00 -14.98 -15.43
N THR A 629 -21.44 -14.74 -16.68
CA THR A 629 -20.58 -14.11 -17.69
C THR A 629 -20.25 -12.66 -17.29
N ARG A 630 -19.14 -12.11 -17.80
CA ARG A 630 -18.74 -10.70 -17.59
C ARG A 630 -19.86 -9.70 -17.97
N ALA A 631 -20.63 -10.02 -19.01
CA ALA A 631 -21.78 -9.22 -19.47
C ALA A 631 -22.98 -9.25 -18.49
N SER A 632 -23.04 -10.24 -17.60
CA SER A 632 -23.97 -10.33 -16.48
C SER A 632 -23.41 -9.70 -15.20
N LEU A 633 -22.16 -10.01 -14.84
CA LEU A 633 -21.52 -9.52 -13.62
C LEU A 633 -21.36 -7.99 -13.56
N LYS A 634 -21.43 -7.28 -14.69
CA LYS A 634 -21.53 -5.80 -14.71
C LYS A 634 -22.71 -5.23 -13.90
N TYR A 635 -23.75 -6.02 -13.63
CA TYR A 635 -24.90 -5.62 -12.80
C TYR A 635 -24.68 -5.91 -11.30
N LEU A 636 -23.55 -6.51 -10.92
CA LEU A 636 -23.12 -6.70 -9.54
C LEU A 636 -22.28 -5.49 -9.11
N ARG A 637 -22.98 -4.46 -8.63
CA ARG A 637 -22.39 -3.22 -8.10
C ARG A 637 -23.07 -2.85 -6.77
N THR A 638 -22.34 -2.19 -5.88
CA THR A 638 -22.86 -1.74 -4.57
C THR A 638 -24.13 -0.91 -4.68
N ASP A 639 -24.21 0.02 -5.62
CA ASP A 639 -25.37 0.89 -5.82
C ASP A 639 -26.62 0.12 -6.29
N GLN A 640 -26.46 -0.88 -7.16
CA GLN A 640 -27.53 -1.79 -7.58
C GLN A 640 -28.07 -2.62 -6.41
N VAL A 641 -27.18 -3.11 -5.53
CA VAL A 641 -27.56 -3.89 -4.34
C VAL A 641 -28.34 -3.02 -3.34
N LEU A 642 -27.88 -1.78 -3.10
CA LEU A 642 -28.60 -0.86 -2.22
C LEU A 642 -29.97 -0.45 -2.82
N ALA A 643 -30.07 -0.31 -4.14
CA ALA A 643 -31.34 -0.09 -4.82
C ALA A 643 -32.29 -1.29 -4.67
N ASP A 644 -31.81 -2.55 -4.78
CA ASP A 644 -32.63 -3.74 -4.51
C ASP A 644 -33.26 -3.68 -3.11
N ILE A 645 -32.44 -3.36 -2.09
CA ILE A 645 -32.90 -3.26 -0.70
C ILE A 645 -33.96 -2.17 -0.53
N VAL A 646 -33.81 -1.03 -1.22
CA VAL A 646 -34.80 0.06 -1.18
C VAL A 646 -36.12 -0.34 -1.85
N VAL A 647 -36.09 -0.97 -3.02
CA VAL A 647 -37.31 -1.47 -3.69
C VAL A 647 -37.97 -2.60 -2.89
N PHE A 648 -37.16 -3.45 -2.23
CA PHE A 648 -37.63 -4.46 -1.30
C PHE A 648 -38.38 -3.85 -0.11
N ILE A 649 -37.74 -2.93 0.62
CA ILE A 649 -38.36 -2.22 1.76
C ILE A 649 -39.67 -1.55 1.34
N ASN A 650 -39.72 -0.91 0.16
CA ASN A 650 -40.96 -0.33 -0.37
C ASN A 650 -42.05 -1.38 -0.65
N SER A 651 -41.68 -2.53 -1.23
CA SER A 651 -42.62 -3.60 -1.57
C SER A 651 -43.23 -4.23 -0.33
N ILE A 652 -42.41 -4.53 0.68
CA ILE A 652 -42.89 -5.04 1.97
C ILE A 652 -43.72 -3.97 2.72
N ASN A 653 -43.30 -2.71 2.71
CA ASN A 653 -44.09 -1.63 3.33
C ASN A 653 -45.49 -1.51 2.72
N LYS A 654 -45.67 -1.68 1.41
CA LYS A 654 -47.00 -1.68 0.77
C LYS A 654 -47.92 -2.79 1.31
N VAL A 655 -47.36 -3.97 1.58
CA VAL A 655 -48.12 -5.10 2.16
C VAL A 655 -48.49 -4.84 3.62
N LEU A 656 -47.59 -4.25 4.40
CA LEU A 656 -47.81 -4.04 5.84
C LEU A 656 -48.67 -2.81 6.16
N THR A 657 -48.57 -1.74 5.36
CA THR A 657 -49.29 -0.48 5.60
C THR A 657 -50.76 -0.52 5.19
N SER A 658 -51.21 -1.56 4.47
CA SER A 658 -52.63 -1.74 4.13
C SER A 658 -53.55 -1.85 5.36
N ASN A 659 -52.99 -2.15 6.54
CA ASN A 659 -53.71 -2.26 7.82
C ASN A 659 -53.04 -1.49 8.98
N GLY A 660 -52.23 -0.46 8.73
CA GLY A 660 -51.65 0.32 9.84
C GLY A 660 -50.48 1.28 9.54
N LYS A 661 -49.76 1.66 10.61
CA LYS A 661 -48.62 2.60 10.56
C LYS A 661 -47.43 1.98 9.81
N LYS A 662 -46.70 2.80 9.04
CA LYS A 662 -45.44 2.39 8.39
C LYS A 662 -44.44 1.92 9.45
N PRO A 663 -43.88 0.69 9.34
CA PRO A 663 -42.93 0.18 10.31
C PRO A 663 -41.58 0.90 10.22
N LYS A 664 -40.83 0.90 11.33
CA LYS A 664 -39.42 1.31 11.37
C LYS A 664 -38.56 0.12 11.00
N TRP A 665 -37.57 0.32 10.13
CA TRP A 665 -36.65 -0.72 9.70
C TRP A 665 -35.28 -0.54 10.36
N ILE A 666 -34.64 -1.63 10.77
CA ILE A 666 -33.26 -1.64 11.29
C ILE A 666 -32.47 -2.66 10.46
N ALA A 667 -31.32 -2.25 9.93
CA ALA A 667 -30.48 -3.09 9.09
C ALA A 667 -29.40 -3.83 9.91
N PHE A 668 -29.13 -5.08 9.55
CA PHE A 668 -28.14 -5.95 10.17
C PHE A 668 -27.34 -6.67 9.09
N GLY A 669 -26.06 -6.89 9.36
CA GLY A 669 -25.22 -7.77 8.55
C GLY A 669 -23.87 -8.04 9.21
N CYS A 670 -23.23 -9.10 8.74
CA CYS A 670 -21.89 -9.55 9.08
C CYS A 670 -20.94 -9.31 7.89
N GLY A 671 -19.67 -8.97 8.11
CA GLY A 671 -18.68 -8.84 7.03
C GLY A 671 -19.11 -7.86 5.95
N TYR A 672 -19.11 -8.27 4.67
CA TYR A 672 -19.60 -7.43 3.58
C TYR A 672 -21.10 -7.09 3.71
N ALA A 673 -21.94 -7.97 4.25
CA ALA A 673 -23.32 -7.62 4.58
C ALA A 673 -23.41 -6.51 5.65
N GLY A 674 -22.44 -6.45 6.57
CA GLY A 674 -22.29 -5.36 7.53
C GLY A 674 -22.02 -4.02 6.83
N ASN A 675 -21.15 -4.01 5.82
CA ASN A 675 -20.93 -2.84 4.97
C ASN A 675 -22.20 -2.40 4.25
N LEU A 676 -22.98 -3.33 3.70
CA LEU A 676 -24.27 -3.01 3.08
C LEU A 676 -25.25 -2.36 4.08
N ALA A 677 -25.31 -2.84 5.33
CA ALA A 677 -26.14 -2.24 6.37
C ALA A 677 -25.69 -0.80 6.71
N ALA A 678 -24.37 -0.55 6.76
CA ALA A 678 -23.80 0.78 6.94
C ALA A 678 -24.16 1.71 5.77
N TRP A 679 -23.79 1.33 4.53
CA TRP A 679 -24.00 2.14 3.33
C TRP A 679 -25.49 2.39 3.04
N LEU A 680 -26.37 1.45 3.38
CA LEU A 680 -27.82 1.65 3.34
C LEU A 680 -28.27 2.74 4.31
N ARG A 681 -27.74 2.76 5.54
CA ARG A 681 -28.06 3.80 6.52
C ARG A 681 -27.46 5.16 6.14
N GLU A 682 -26.29 5.19 5.51
CA GLU A 682 -25.64 6.40 5.01
C GLU A 682 -26.39 7.01 3.82
N LYS A 683 -26.70 6.22 2.78
CA LYS A 683 -27.30 6.72 1.53
C LYS A 683 -28.81 6.78 1.55
N TYR A 684 -29.47 5.94 2.34
CA TYR A 684 -30.92 5.81 2.41
C TYR A 684 -31.47 5.94 3.86
N PRO A 685 -31.09 6.99 4.63
CA PRO A 685 -31.48 7.15 6.04
C PRO A 685 -33.00 7.35 6.27
N SER A 686 -33.78 7.61 5.22
CA SER A 686 -35.25 7.65 5.25
C SER A 686 -35.91 6.27 5.16
N TYR A 687 -35.14 5.21 4.84
CA TYR A 687 -35.62 3.84 4.69
C TYR A 687 -35.34 2.99 5.93
N VAL A 688 -34.20 3.20 6.59
CA VAL A 688 -33.81 2.50 7.83
C VAL A 688 -33.51 3.48 8.97
N SER A 689 -34.08 3.24 10.16
CA SER A 689 -33.91 4.04 11.38
C SER A 689 -32.48 4.00 11.93
N GLY A 690 -31.78 2.89 11.71
CA GLY A 690 -30.41 2.65 12.16
C GLY A 690 -29.86 1.33 11.63
N ALA A 691 -28.58 1.06 11.89
CA ALA A 691 -27.88 -0.14 11.45
C ALA A 691 -26.96 -0.72 12.55
N VAL A 692 -26.85 -2.05 12.58
CA VAL A 692 -25.84 -2.78 13.36
C VAL A 692 -24.93 -3.50 12.39
N VAL A 693 -23.64 -3.20 12.48
CA VAL A 693 -22.60 -3.56 11.52
C VAL A 693 -21.62 -4.47 12.24
N SER A 694 -21.83 -5.78 12.12
CA SER A 694 -20.97 -6.79 12.73
C SER A 694 -19.78 -7.07 11.80
N SER A 695 -18.56 -6.88 12.32
CA SER A 695 -17.28 -7.07 11.63
C SER A 695 -17.19 -6.50 10.20
N GLY A 696 -17.84 -5.36 9.94
CA GLY A 696 -17.89 -4.75 8.61
C GLY A 696 -16.58 -4.04 8.22
N PRO A 697 -15.85 -4.49 7.18
CA PRO A 697 -14.63 -3.85 6.71
C PRO A 697 -14.95 -2.71 5.73
N LEU A 698 -15.41 -1.56 6.26
CA LEU A 698 -15.86 -0.39 5.48
C LEU A 698 -14.83 0.10 4.45
N GLN A 699 -13.56 0.08 4.82
CA GLN A 699 -12.47 0.56 3.99
C GLN A 699 -12.20 -0.42 2.86
N ALA A 700 -12.45 0.00 1.62
CA ALA A 700 -11.88 -0.69 0.46
C ALA A 700 -10.38 -0.36 0.38
N GLN A 701 -9.56 -1.37 0.12
CA GLN A 701 -8.11 -1.21 0.07
C GLN A 701 -7.57 -2.31 -0.84
N ALA A 702 -6.88 -1.94 -1.92
CA ALA A 702 -6.37 -2.90 -2.89
C ALA A 702 -5.49 -3.98 -2.23
N ASP A 703 -4.43 -3.57 -1.55
CA ASP A 703 -3.59 -4.44 -0.71
C ASP A 703 -4.01 -4.39 0.75
N PHE A 704 -4.46 -5.52 1.29
CA PHE A 704 -4.82 -5.66 2.70
C PHE A 704 -3.90 -6.59 3.48
N TYR A 705 -2.59 -6.40 3.34
CA TYR A 705 -1.55 -7.03 4.17
C TYR A 705 -1.83 -7.01 5.69
N ARG A 706 -2.47 -5.95 6.23
CA ARG A 706 -2.80 -5.80 7.67
C ARG A 706 -3.66 -6.96 8.19
N TYR A 707 -4.38 -7.66 7.32
CA TYR A 707 -5.10 -8.88 7.66
C TYR A 707 -4.16 -9.96 8.23
N LEU A 708 -2.99 -10.18 7.61
CA LEU A 708 -2.04 -11.20 8.05
C LEU A 708 -1.36 -10.84 9.38
N TYR A 709 -1.22 -9.56 9.69
CA TYR A 709 -0.84 -9.10 11.03
C TYR A 709 -1.93 -9.40 12.07
N GLY A 710 -3.21 -9.27 11.70
CA GLY A 710 -4.32 -9.70 12.54
C GLY A 710 -4.29 -11.20 12.85
N VAL A 711 -3.99 -12.02 11.84
CA VAL A 711 -3.80 -13.49 11.96
C VAL A 711 -2.62 -13.82 12.87
N GLN A 712 -1.46 -13.19 12.66
CA GLN A 712 -0.30 -13.36 13.55
C GLN A 712 -0.62 -12.97 15.00
N ARG A 713 -1.23 -11.80 15.21
CA ARG A 713 -1.60 -11.34 16.55
C ARG A 713 -2.56 -12.32 17.23
N ALA A 714 -3.49 -12.92 16.49
CA ALA A 714 -4.37 -13.95 17.03
C ALA A 714 -3.61 -15.21 17.46
N LEU A 715 -2.59 -15.63 16.70
CA LEU A 715 -1.69 -16.73 17.07
C LEU A 715 -0.87 -16.41 18.33
N GLU A 716 -0.29 -15.21 18.40
CA GLU A 716 0.53 -14.76 19.53
C GLU A 716 -0.28 -14.64 20.84
N GLN A 717 -1.54 -14.18 20.75
CA GLN A 717 -2.37 -13.87 21.93
C GLN A 717 -3.24 -15.04 22.41
N TYR A 718 -3.70 -15.91 21.50
CA TYR A 718 -4.76 -16.89 21.81
C TYR A 718 -4.39 -18.34 21.50
N ALA A 719 -3.29 -18.59 20.80
CA ALA A 719 -2.78 -19.93 20.50
C ALA A 719 -1.67 -20.36 21.49
N PRO A 720 -1.15 -21.60 21.42
CA PRO A 720 -0.08 -22.04 22.30
C PRO A 720 1.21 -21.25 22.06
N GLN A 721 1.97 -20.99 23.13
CA GLN A 721 3.23 -20.25 23.07
C GLN A 721 4.18 -20.85 22.03
N GLY A 722 4.73 -20.01 21.16
CA GLY A 722 5.61 -20.42 20.06
C GLY A 722 4.89 -20.86 18.79
N CYS A 723 3.56 -20.89 18.74
CA CYS A 723 2.83 -21.24 17.51
C CYS A 723 3.08 -20.24 16.38
N ALA A 724 3.07 -18.92 16.65
CA ALA A 724 3.39 -17.92 15.64
C ALA A 724 4.79 -18.16 15.03
N ASP A 725 5.78 -18.45 15.87
CA ASP A 725 7.14 -18.78 15.42
C ASP A 725 7.20 -20.09 14.62
N ASP A 726 6.43 -21.11 14.99
CA ASP A 726 6.33 -22.38 14.25
C ASP A 726 5.67 -22.18 12.89
N VAL A 727 4.60 -21.40 12.82
CA VAL A 727 3.96 -21.03 11.55
C VAL A 727 4.95 -20.28 10.66
N GLY A 728 5.70 -19.31 11.21
CA GLY A 728 6.73 -18.60 10.44
C GLY A 728 7.86 -19.52 9.97
N ARG A 729 8.40 -20.37 10.86
CA ARG A 729 9.38 -21.40 10.49
C ARG A 729 8.89 -22.31 9.37
N LEU A 730 7.61 -22.68 9.36
CA LEU A 730 7.04 -23.51 8.30
C LEU A 730 7.04 -22.78 6.96
N PHE A 731 6.58 -21.53 6.91
CA PHE A 731 6.57 -20.73 5.68
C PHE A 731 7.99 -20.55 5.13
N VAL A 732 8.96 -20.22 5.98
CA VAL A 732 10.39 -20.11 5.60
C VAL A 732 10.95 -21.43 5.07
N GLN A 733 10.66 -22.56 5.72
CA GLN A 733 11.17 -23.87 5.28
C GLN A 733 10.55 -24.28 3.94
N LEU A 734 9.26 -24.03 3.73
CA LEU A 734 8.58 -24.30 2.46
C LEU A 734 9.12 -23.43 1.32
N GLN A 735 9.28 -22.12 1.53
CA GLN A 735 9.92 -21.23 0.56
C GLN A 735 11.31 -21.76 0.17
N ASN A 736 12.16 -22.07 1.15
CA ASN A 736 13.50 -22.63 0.89
C ASN A 736 13.46 -23.94 0.09
N LEU A 737 12.53 -24.85 0.40
CA LEU A 737 12.36 -26.10 -0.34
C LEU A 737 11.98 -25.87 -1.82
N THR A 738 11.17 -24.85 -2.15
CA THR A 738 10.79 -24.55 -3.55
C THR A 738 11.98 -24.15 -4.43
N THR A 739 13.03 -23.58 -3.84
CA THR A 739 14.25 -23.13 -4.55
C THR A 739 15.13 -24.28 -5.07
N THR A 740 14.85 -25.53 -4.70
CA THR A 740 15.67 -26.69 -5.08
C THR A 740 14.85 -27.81 -5.71
N ILE A 741 15.44 -28.56 -6.65
CA ILE A 741 14.76 -29.69 -7.31
C ILE A 741 14.35 -30.76 -6.30
N GLU A 742 15.25 -31.13 -5.37
CA GLU A 742 14.95 -32.16 -4.36
C GLU A 742 13.93 -31.66 -3.32
N GLY A 743 14.00 -30.38 -2.92
CA GLY A 743 13.00 -29.78 -2.03
C GLY A 743 11.60 -29.72 -2.66
N ARG A 744 11.50 -29.41 -3.96
CA ARG A 744 10.24 -29.48 -4.72
C ARG A 744 9.70 -30.91 -4.87
N LYS A 745 10.56 -31.88 -5.21
CA LYS A 745 10.21 -33.32 -5.23
C LYS A 745 9.69 -33.78 -3.86
N ASN A 746 10.29 -33.29 -2.77
CA ASN A 746 9.76 -33.52 -1.43
C ASN A 746 8.38 -32.87 -1.27
N ILE A 747 8.19 -31.58 -1.61
CA ILE A 747 6.87 -30.93 -1.56
C ILE A 747 5.79 -31.75 -2.32
N SER A 748 6.02 -32.17 -3.56
CA SER A 748 5.06 -33.00 -4.32
C SER A 748 4.70 -34.30 -3.60
N LYS A 749 5.68 -35.01 -3.04
CA LYS A 749 5.42 -36.23 -2.24
C LYS A 749 4.69 -35.95 -0.93
N MET A 750 5.10 -34.90 -0.21
CA MET A 750 4.65 -34.58 1.15
C MET A 750 3.23 -34.00 1.18
N ALA A 751 2.94 -33.08 0.27
CA ALA A 751 1.64 -32.41 0.12
C ALA A 751 0.70 -33.16 -0.82
N LYS A 752 1.19 -34.22 -1.50
CA LYS A 752 0.45 -35.05 -2.46
C LYS A 752 -0.13 -34.22 -3.61
N LEU A 753 0.73 -33.40 -4.21
CA LEU A 753 0.35 -32.52 -5.32
C LEU A 753 -0.06 -33.34 -6.55
N CYS A 754 -0.95 -32.80 -7.37
CA CYS A 754 -1.34 -33.41 -8.65
C CYS A 754 -0.21 -33.35 -9.68
N ASP A 755 0.54 -32.25 -9.69
CA ASP A 755 1.71 -32.07 -10.55
C ASP A 755 3.01 -32.52 -9.85
N ASP A 756 3.90 -33.14 -10.61
CA ASP A 756 5.23 -33.50 -10.14
C ASP A 756 6.22 -32.35 -10.34
N TRP A 757 6.53 -31.66 -9.24
CA TRP A 757 7.49 -30.57 -9.18
C TRP A 757 8.96 -31.02 -9.19
N SER A 758 9.23 -32.32 -9.35
CA SER A 758 10.58 -32.86 -9.65
C SER A 758 11.14 -32.37 -10.98
N ALA A 759 10.30 -31.78 -11.84
CA ALA A 759 10.70 -31.13 -13.08
C ALA A 759 11.76 -30.04 -12.87
N ASN A 760 12.59 -29.84 -13.91
CA ASN A 760 13.64 -28.80 -13.93
C ASN A 760 13.09 -27.38 -13.73
N TYR A 761 11.82 -27.15 -14.08
CA TYR A 761 11.12 -25.88 -13.97
C TYR A 761 9.72 -26.11 -13.39
N VAL A 762 9.32 -25.20 -12.49
CA VAL A 762 7.94 -25.09 -11.97
C VAL A 762 7.58 -23.60 -12.08
N PRO A 763 6.41 -23.24 -12.63
CA PRO A 763 5.96 -21.85 -12.69
C PRO A 763 5.90 -21.21 -11.30
N ARG A 764 6.40 -19.98 -11.19
CA ARG A 764 6.34 -19.20 -9.94
C ARG A 764 4.90 -19.03 -9.44
N LYS A 765 3.93 -18.85 -10.35
CA LYS A 765 2.50 -18.77 -10.01
C LYS A 765 1.98 -20.06 -9.34
N ASP A 766 2.48 -21.24 -9.69
CA ASP A 766 2.04 -22.49 -9.06
C ASP A 766 2.63 -22.62 -7.64
N ILE A 767 3.87 -22.15 -7.46
CA ILE A 767 4.50 -22.03 -6.13
C ILE A 767 3.73 -21.06 -5.23
N GLU A 768 3.37 -19.89 -5.75
CA GLU A 768 2.56 -18.91 -5.03
C GLU A 768 1.16 -19.46 -4.71
N THR A 769 0.50 -20.14 -5.66
CA THR A 769 -0.82 -20.80 -5.44
C THR A 769 -0.77 -21.84 -4.32
N PHE A 770 0.31 -22.63 -4.24
CA PHE A 770 0.56 -23.56 -3.12
C PHE A 770 0.70 -22.81 -1.78
N MET A 771 1.50 -21.73 -1.73
CA MET A 771 1.66 -20.94 -0.51
C MET A 771 0.33 -20.28 -0.08
N VAL A 772 -0.47 -19.79 -1.03
CA VAL A 772 -1.82 -19.25 -0.78
C VAL A 772 -2.70 -20.33 -0.15
N GLY A 773 -2.75 -21.54 -0.70
CA GLY A 773 -3.57 -22.63 -0.16
C GLY A 773 -3.25 -22.99 1.29
N ILE A 774 -1.97 -22.95 1.71
CA ILE A 774 -1.56 -23.14 3.10
C ILE A 774 -2.07 -22.00 3.98
N LEU A 775 -1.86 -20.74 3.55
CA LEU A 775 -2.33 -19.59 4.32
C LEU A 775 -3.85 -19.63 4.53
N ASN A 776 -4.63 -19.94 3.49
CA ASN A 776 -6.08 -19.95 3.60
C ASN A 776 -6.57 -20.86 4.73
N GLY A 777 -6.02 -22.06 4.88
CA GLY A 777 -6.37 -22.98 5.96
C GLY A 777 -6.18 -22.36 7.35
N LEU A 778 -5.12 -21.58 7.54
CA LEU A 778 -4.87 -20.83 8.77
C LEU A 778 -5.83 -19.65 8.94
N THR A 779 -6.04 -18.85 7.90
CA THR A 779 -6.92 -17.66 7.98
C THR A 779 -8.37 -18.04 8.28
N SER A 780 -8.86 -19.12 7.66
CA SER A 780 -10.18 -19.69 7.93
C SER A 780 -10.27 -20.24 9.35
N ALA A 781 -9.20 -20.84 9.89
CA ALA A 781 -9.16 -21.29 11.28
C ALA A 781 -9.30 -20.11 12.26
N VAL A 782 -8.55 -19.01 12.06
CA VAL A 782 -8.64 -17.81 12.90
C VAL A 782 -9.99 -17.11 12.79
N MET A 783 -10.56 -16.99 11.59
CA MET A 783 -11.88 -16.38 11.41
C MET A 783 -13.03 -17.21 12.00
N SER A 784 -12.98 -18.53 11.84
CA SER A 784 -14.07 -19.44 12.25
C SER A 784 -14.05 -19.80 13.73
N ASP A 785 -13.02 -19.37 14.46
CA ASP A 785 -12.87 -19.67 15.87
C ASP A 785 -13.91 -18.98 16.75
N THR A 786 -14.13 -19.51 17.95
CA THR A 786 -14.88 -18.81 19.01
C THR A 786 -13.93 -18.43 20.14
N SER A 787 -14.45 -17.99 21.30
CA SER A 787 -13.62 -17.62 22.47
C SER A 787 -12.69 -18.74 22.98
N ASP A 788 -12.82 -19.97 22.50
CA ASP A 788 -11.96 -21.12 22.82
C ASP A 788 -10.76 -21.31 21.87
N PHE A 789 -10.71 -20.63 20.71
CA PHE A 789 -9.65 -20.73 19.69
C PHE A 789 -9.28 -22.16 19.26
N ARG A 790 -10.29 -23.03 19.18
CA ARG A 790 -10.12 -24.47 18.91
C ARG A 790 -9.49 -24.78 17.55
N TYR A 791 -9.89 -24.09 16.47
CA TYR A 791 -9.39 -24.33 15.13
C TYR A 791 -7.95 -23.84 14.96
N THR A 792 -7.64 -22.64 15.47
CA THR A 792 -6.28 -22.09 15.50
C THR A 792 -5.33 -23.02 16.26
N LYS A 793 -5.74 -23.51 17.44
CA LYS A 793 -4.95 -24.48 18.23
C LYS A 793 -4.68 -25.79 17.47
N ALA A 794 -5.67 -26.31 16.75
CA ALA A 794 -5.50 -27.51 15.92
C ALA A 794 -4.51 -27.27 14.75
N TYR A 795 -4.56 -26.09 14.12
CA TYR A 795 -3.61 -25.70 13.07
C TYR A 795 -2.18 -25.59 13.61
N CYS A 796 -1.99 -24.98 14.79
CA CYS A 796 -0.71 -24.91 15.50
C CYS A 796 -0.12 -26.30 15.74
N GLU A 797 -0.91 -27.21 16.34
CA GLU A 797 -0.46 -28.58 16.61
C GLU A 797 -0.03 -29.35 15.36
N LEU A 798 -0.67 -29.11 14.21
CA LEU A 798 -0.30 -29.71 12.94
C LEU A 798 1.00 -29.11 12.39
N THR A 799 1.16 -27.79 12.53
CA THR A 799 2.37 -27.05 12.13
C THR A 799 3.60 -27.58 12.86
N THR A 800 3.57 -27.70 14.19
CA THR A 800 4.68 -28.28 14.98
C THR A 800 5.02 -29.70 14.52
N LYS A 801 4.01 -30.55 14.28
CA LYS A 801 4.20 -31.93 13.76
C LYS A 801 4.85 -31.97 12.38
N VAL A 802 4.59 -30.97 11.52
CA VAL A 802 5.28 -30.82 10.23
C VAL A 802 6.76 -30.49 10.43
N LEU A 803 7.07 -29.49 11.26
CA LEU A 803 8.44 -29.07 11.53
C LEU A 803 9.29 -30.18 12.16
N ASP A 804 8.75 -30.88 13.16
CA ASP A 804 9.41 -32.03 13.77
C ASP A 804 9.74 -33.11 12.74
N GLN A 805 8.83 -33.36 11.79
CA GLN A 805 9.09 -34.31 10.72
C GLN A 805 10.17 -33.82 9.75
N MET A 806 10.12 -32.56 9.31
CA MET A 806 11.15 -31.96 8.45
C MET A 806 12.55 -32.05 9.09
N LYS A 807 12.63 -31.84 10.40
CA LYS A 807 13.85 -32.03 11.20
C LYS A 807 14.29 -33.49 11.27
N ASN A 808 13.40 -34.42 11.63
CA ASN A 808 13.70 -35.84 11.80
C ASN A 808 14.10 -36.55 10.50
N THR A 809 13.83 -35.94 9.35
CA THR A 809 14.10 -36.49 8.01
C THR A 809 15.21 -35.75 7.26
N GLY A 810 15.93 -34.83 7.93
CA GLY A 810 17.07 -34.13 7.35
C GLY A 810 16.72 -33.06 6.31
N MET A 811 15.44 -32.71 6.14
CA MET A 811 15.01 -31.66 5.20
C MET A 811 15.38 -30.24 5.67
N GLY A 812 15.73 -30.09 6.94
CA GLY A 812 16.34 -28.87 7.46
C GLY A 812 17.78 -28.68 6.94
N ILE A 813 17.89 -28.02 5.78
CA ILE A 813 19.14 -27.56 5.14
C ILE A 813 19.96 -28.68 4.46
N ALA A 814 19.81 -28.75 3.13
CA ALA A 814 20.81 -29.26 2.17
C ALA A 814 21.28 -30.73 2.28
N GLN A 815 20.42 -31.69 2.65
CA GLN A 815 20.70 -33.13 2.47
C GLN A 815 19.58 -33.91 1.77
N SER A 816 19.99 -34.86 0.93
CA SER A 816 19.12 -35.76 0.17
C SER A 816 18.76 -36.99 1.01
N VAL A 817 17.48 -37.24 1.23
CA VAL A 817 16.98 -38.45 1.91
C VAL A 817 15.86 -39.07 1.07
N ASP A 818 16.01 -40.35 0.74
CA ASP A 818 15.02 -41.07 -0.05
C ASP A 818 13.88 -41.59 0.84
N PHE A 819 12.64 -41.45 0.36
CA PHE A 819 11.43 -41.80 1.09
C PHE A 819 10.70 -42.93 0.38
N GLU A 820 10.72 -44.14 0.96
CA GLU A 820 10.08 -45.31 0.34
C GLU A 820 8.87 -45.88 1.09
N HIS A 821 8.60 -45.53 2.37
CA HIS A 821 7.51 -46.15 3.13
C HIS A 821 6.55 -45.20 3.88
N ASN A 822 5.26 -45.39 3.55
CA ASN A 822 4.04 -45.02 4.30
C ASN A 822 3.51 -43.56 4.19
N THR A 823 2.90 -43.26 3.04
CA THR A 823 2.30 -41.95 2.69
C THR A 823 1.03 -41.56 3.47
N LYS A 824 0.37 -42.47 4.20
CA LYS A 824 -0.97 -42.25 4.79
C LYS A 824 -0.99 -41.51 6.15
N LYS A 825 0.16 -41.17 6.73
CA LYS A 825 0.25 -40.50 8.06
C LYS A 825 1.24 -39.33 8.10
N HIS A 826 1.61 -38.78 6.95
CA HIS A 826 2.62 -37.74 6.84
C HIS A 826 2.07 -36.39 7.35
N PRO A 827 2.67 -35.70 8.34
CA PRO A 827 2.27 -34.35 8.77
C PRO A 827 1.94 -33.33 7.67
N LEU A 828 2.73 -33.20 6.61
CA LEU A 828 2.33 -32.34 5.47
C LEU A 828 1.16 -32.90 4.64
N ASN A 829 0.90 -34.20 4.68
CA ASN A 829 -0.33 -34.80 4.17
C ASN A 829 -1.48 -34.65 5.19
N LEU A 830 -1.21 -34.39 6.47
CA LEU A 830 -2.23 -33.99 7.45
C LEU A 830 -2.55 -32.50 7.37
N LEU A 831 -1.59 -31.65 6.98
CA LEU A 831 -1.85 -30.27 6.61
C LEU A 831 -2.54 -30.19 5.24
N SER A 832 -2.10 -30.98 4.25
CA SER A 832 -2.79 -31.13 2.96
C SER A 832 -4.16 -31.78 3.11
N ASN A 833 -4.36 -32.72 4.04
CA ASN A 833 -5.69 -33.23 4.39
C ASN A 833 -6.51 -32.21 5.18
N LEU A 834 -5.93 -31.39 6.06
CA LEU A 834 -6.66 -30.27 6.69
C LEU A 834 -7.11 -29.26 5.63
N ILE A 835 -6.21 -28.92 4.70
CA ILE A 835 -6.51 -28.09 3.52
C ILE A 835 -7.56 -28.78 2.65
N SER A 836 -7.52 -30.10 2.43
CA SER A 836 -8.49 -30.84 1.61
C SER A 836 -9.83 -31.12 2.31
N GLU A 837 -9.85 -31.17 3.65
CA GLU A 837 -11.06 -31.20 4.49
C GLU A 837 -11.72 -29.82 4.50
N VAL A 838 -10.93 -28.73 4.45
CA VAL A 838 -11.40 -27.34 4.26
C VAL A 838 -11.54 -26.99 2.76
N ASN A 839 -11.20 -27.89 1.83
CA ASN A 839 -11.25 -27.69 0.39
C ASN A 839 -11.24 -29.02 -0.40
N PRO A 840 -12.38 -29.72 -0.49
CA PRO A 840 -12.50 -30.89 -1.35
C PRO A 840 -12.49 -30.43 -2.82
N ASP A 841 -11.34 -30.55 -3.49
CA ASP A 841 -11.31 -30.27 -4.91
C ASP A 841 -12.04 -31.37 -5.70
N SER A 842 -13.19 -31.00 -6.28
CA SER A 842 -14.07 -31.91 -7.00
C SER A 842 -13.61 -32.16 -8.45
N THR A 843 -12.49 -31.59 -8.87
CA THR A 843 -11.80 -31.95 -10.11
C THR A 843 -11.15 -33.33 -9.99
N THR A 844 -10.55 -33.64 -8.84
CA THR A 844 -9.81 -34.89 -8.57
C THR A 844 -10.49 -35.78 -7.53
N GLY A 845 -11.54 -35.30 -6.86
CA GLY A 845 -12.23 -36.03 -5.79
C GLY A 845 -11.37 -36.22 -4.53
N GLY A 846 -10.47 -35.28 -4.25
CA GLY A 846 -9.51 -35.37 -3.14
C GLY A 846 -8.39 -36.41 -3.36
N THR A 847 -8.17 -36.85 -4.60
CA THR A 847 -7.10 -37.83 -4.87
C THR A 847 -5.70 -37.20 -4.88
N CYS A 848 -5.57 -35.91 -5.16
CA CYS A 848 -4.36 -35.10 -5.02
C CYS A 848 -4.75 -33.62 -4.83
N TRP A 849 -3.82 -32.80 -4.36
CA TRP A 849 -4.01 -31.35 -4.26
C TRP A 849 -3.54 -30.66 -5.55
N ASP A 850 -4.46 -30.05 -6.29
CA ASP A 850 -4.13 -29.22 -7.45
C ASP A 850 -3.72 -27.81 -6.98
N VAL A 851 -2.54 -27.38 -7.45
CA VAL A 851 -1.93 -26.07 -7.19
C VAL A 851 -1.53 -25.37 -8.49
N SER A 852 -1.97 -25.88 -9.65
CA SER A 852 -1.74 -25.24 -10.94
C SER A 852 -2.58 -23.97 -11.05
N TYR A 853 -1.90 -22.84 -11.21
CA TYR A 853 -2.55 -21.55 -11.44
C TYR A 853 -3.43 -21.58 -12.69
N ALA A 854 -2.97 -22.25 -13.75
CA ALA A 854 -3.70 -22.38 -15.01
C ALA A 854 -4.98 -23.21 -14.85
N ASN A 855 -4.92 -24.32 -14.09
CA ASN A 855 -6.12 -25.12 -13.81
C ASN A 855 -7.12 -24.33 -12.95
N TYR A 856 -6.64 -23.55 -11.97
CA TYR A 856 -7.50 -22.69 -11.16
C TYR A 856 -8.21 -21.62 -12.00
N VAL A 857 -7.47 -20.91 -12.88
CA VAL A 857 -8.07 -19.94 -13.82
C VAL A 857 -9.11 -20.61 -14.71
N ALA A 858 -8.82 -21.80 -15.26
CA ALA A 858 -9.77 -22.56 -16.08
C ALA A 858 -11.00 -23.05 -15.29
N LEU A 859 -10.84 -23.40 -14.01
CA LEU A 859 -11.90 -23.82 -13.10
C LEU A 859 -12.89 -22.69 -12.81
N VAL A 860 -12.38 -21.49 -12.50
CA VAL A 860 -13.17 -20.31 -12.12
C VAL A 860 -13.80 -19.61 -13.33
N ASN A 861 -13.18 -19.68 -14.51
CA ASN A 861 -13.73 -19.14 -15.76
C ASN A 861 -14.93 -19.96 -16.33
N ARG A 862 -15.49 -20.92 -15.57
CA ARG A 862 -16.68 -21.67 -15.99
C ARG A 862 -17.96 -20.87 -15.72
N THR A 863 -18.61 -20.43 -16.79
CA THR A 863 -19.76 -19.49 -16.77
C THR A 863 -21.13 -20.14 -16.54
N GLU A 864 -21.17 -21.40 -16.08
CA GLU A 864 -22.41 -22.18 -15.92
C GLU A 864 -23.20 -21.79 -14.64
N THR A 865 -24.36 -22.39 -14.45
CA THR A 865 -25.33 -22.05 -13.39
C THR A 865 -24.75 -22.15 -11.97
N PHE A 866 -25.28 -21.31 -11.06
CA PHE A 866 -24.77 -21.14 -9.70
C PHE A 866 -24.60 -22.47 -8.94
N SER A 867 -23.44 -22.60 -8.30
CA SER A 867 -23.13 -23.61 -7.28
C SER A 867 -22.39 -22.95 -6.12
N TYR A 868 -22.16 -23.65 -5.01
CA TYR A 868 -21.37 -23.10 -3.89
C TYR A 868 -20.01 -22.53 -4.34
N ARG A 869 -19.33 -23.20 -5.29
CA ARG A 869 -18.06 -22.74 -5.90
C ARG A 869 -18.15 -21.37 -6.57
N SER A 870 -19.33 -20.98 -7.01
CA SER A 870 -19.53 -19.72 -7.73
C SER A 870 -19.75 -18.50 -6.81
N ALA A 871 -20.08 -18.69 -5.53
CA ALA A 871 -20.10 -17.59 -4.57
C ALA A 871 -18.71 -16.92 -4.46
N SER A 872 -17.65 -17.73 -4.37
CA SER A 872 -16.27 -17.24 -4.36
C SER A 872 -15.89 -16.52 -5.67
N SER A 873 -16.35 -17.00 -6.83
CA SER A 873 -16.11 -16.33 -8.13
C SER A 873 -16.81 -14.97 -8.22
N VAL A 874 -18.02 -14.89 -7.68
CA VAL A 874 -18.84 -13.67 -7.59
C VAL A 874 -18.22 -12.65 -6.62
N LEU A 875 -17.72 -13.12 -5.46
CA LEU A 875 -16.99 -12.26 -4.52
C LEU A 875 -15.63 -11.81 -5.08
N PHE A 876 -14.89 -12.70 -5.76
CA PHE A 876 -13.62 -12.35 -6.40
C PHE A 876 -13.80 -11.30 -7.51
N TRP A 877 -14.90 -11.36 -8.27
CA TRP A 877 -15.29 -10.27 -9.17
C TRP A 877 -15.48 -8.95 -8.41
N GLN A 878 -16.13 -8.95 -7.25
CA GLN A 878 -16.28 -7.74 -6.44
C GLN A 878 -14.95 -7.26 -5.83
N SER A 879 -14.02 -8.14 -5.45
CA SER A 879 -12.64 -7.75 -5.12
C SER A 879 -11.96 -7.04 -6.29
N CYS A 880 -12.05 -7.58 -7.50
CA CYS A 880 -11.45 -7.00 -8.71
C CYS A 880 -12.16 -5.72 -9.24
N THR A 881 -13.40 -5.43 -8.82
CA THR A 881 -14.21 -4.33 -9.40
C THR A 881 -14.79 -3.35 -8.37
N VAL A 882 -14.63 -3.60 -7.07
CA VAL A 882 -15.26 -2.80 -6.00
C VAL A 882 -14.36 -2.69 -4.75
N PHE A 883 -13.96 -3.80 -4.14
CA PHE A 883 -13.41 -3.81 -2.76
C PHE A 883 -11.88 -3.85 -2.69
N GLY A 884 -11.21 -4.52 -3.64
CA GLY A 884 -9.86 -5.02 -3.44
C GLY A 884 -9.85 -6.07 -2.34
N GLN A 885 -9.20 -5.72 -1.23
CA GLN A 885 -9.06 -6.52 0.00
C GLN A 885 -8.26 -7.81 -0.22
N PHE A 886 -7.23 -7.73 -1.06
CA PHE A 886 -6.33 -8.86 -1.34
C PHE A 886 -5.38 -9.09 -0.17
N LEU A 887 -5.35 -10.33 0.32
CA LEU A 887 -4.62 -10.74 1.53
C LEU A 887 -3.15 -11.03 1.19
N SER A 888 -2.36 -9.97 1.02
CA SER A 888 -0.93 -10.08 0.67
C SER A 888 -0.04 -10.24 1.90
N SER A 889 1.22 -10.65 1.67
CA SER A 889 2.30 -10.54 2.65
C SER A 889 3.36 -9.51 2.26
N ASN A 890 3.07 -8.62 1.30
CA ASN A 890 4.01 -7.65 0.68
C ASN A 890 4.95 -6.97 1.68
N LEU A 891 4.40 -6.44 2.78
CA LEU A 891 5.20 -5.70 3.76
C LEU A 891 6.10 -6.56 4.66
N GLY A 892 6.00 -7.89 4.62
CA GLY A 892 6.98 -8.85 5.14
C GLY A 892 7.23 -8.92 6.65
N TYR A 893 6.87 -7.93 7.47
CA TYR A 893 7.04 -8.03 8.94
C TYR A 893 5.95 -8.87 9.64
N ASN A 894 5.23 -9.72 8.91
CA ASN A 894 4.46 -10.79 9.52
C ASN A 894 5.17 -12.13 9.32
N ILE A 895 4.79 -13.14 10.10
CA ILE A 895 5.36 -14.49 10.05
C ILE A 895 5.27 -15.18 8.67
N PHE A 896 4.60 -14.61 7.67
CA PHE A 896 4.51 -15.18 6.32
C PHE A 896 5.57 -14.63 5.35
N GLU A 897 6.41 -13.69 5.78
CA GLU A 897 7.47 -13.04 4.98
C GLU A 897 6.95 -12.61 3.59
N SER A 898 7.64 -12.98 2.50
CA SER A 898 7.24 -12.67 1.11
C SER A 898 6.44 -13.79 0.41
N ALA A 899 5.83 -14.69 1.17
CA ALA A 899 5.13 -15.86 0.62
C ALA A 899 3.99 -15.53 -0.36
N LEU A 900 3.40 -14.33 -0.25
CA LEU A 900 2.16 -13.94 -0.91
C LEU A 900 2.24 -12.54 -1.52
N PRO A 901 2.98 -12.37 -2.63
CA PRO A 901 3.04 -11.10 -3.33
C PRO A 901 1.66 -10.77 -3.91
N ILE A 902 1.18 -9.53 -3.72
CA ILE A 902 -0.15 -9.12 -4.21
C ILE A 902 -0.28 -9.20 -5.73
N ASN A 903 0.84 -9.10 -6.46
CA ASN A 903 0.86 -9.32 -7.91
C ASN A 903 0.23 -10.67 -8.28
N HIS A 904 0.44 -11.71 -7.48
CA HIS A 904 -0.20 -13.01 -7.67
C HIS A 904 -1.73 -12.93 -7.62
N LEU A 905 -2.26 -12.18 -6.64
CA LEU A 905 -3.69 -12.01 -6.40
C LEU A 905 -4.34 -11.07 -7.44
N MET A 906 -3.63 -10.01 -7.85
CA MET A 906 -4.06 -9.07 -8.90
C MET A 906 -4.05 -9.70 -10.29
N ASP A 907 -3.06 -10.55 -10.59
CA ASP A 907 -2.98 -11.25 -11.87
C ASP A 907 -4.23 -12.09 -12.13
N PHE A 908 -4.84 -12.71 -11.10
CA PHE A 908 -6.10 -13.43 -11.26
C PHE A 908 -7.24 -12.53 -11.78
N CYS A 909 -7.30 -11.25 -11.40
CA CYS A 909 -8.29 -10.33 -11.96
C CYS A 909 -8.15 -10.20 -13.48
N THR A 910 -6.92 -10.05 -13.95
CA THR A 910 -6.60 -9.93 -15.38
C THR A 910 -6.79 -11.24 -16.12
N ASP A 911 -6.31 -12.37 -15.57
CA ASP A 911 -6.34 -13.67 -16.22
C ASP A 911 -7.77 -14.29 -16.22
N LEU A 912 -8.62 -13.96 -15.24
CA LEU A 912 -10.03 -14.38 -15.20
C LEU A 912 -10.96 -13.44 -15.99
N PHE A 913 -10.81 -12.12 -15.81
CA PHE A 913 -11.81 -11.17 -16.26
C PHE A 913 -11.37 -10.32 -17.47
N GLY A 914 -10.09 -10.35 -17.86
CA GLY A 914 -9.53 -9.64 -19.01
C GLY A 914 -8.56 -8.52 -18.63
N PRO A 915 -7.69 -8.08 -19.56
CA PRO A 915 -6.63 -7.10 -19.31
C PRO A 915 -7.13 -5.70 -18.90
N GLU A 916 -8.41 -5.40 -19.09
CA GLU A 916 -9.05 -4.21 -18.55
C GLU A 916 -9.23 -4.25 -17.02
N TYR A 917 -9.29 -5.44 -16.41
CA TYR A 917 -9.33 -5.68 -14.96
C TYR A 917 -7.92 -5.85 -14.40
N ASN A 918 -7.07 -4.86 -14.70
CA ASN A 918 -5.72 -4.75 -14.18
C ASN A 918 -5.69 -3.99 -12.86
N ARG A 919 -4.55 -3.99 -12.19
CA ARG A 919 -4.40 -3.36 -10.88
C ARG A 919 -4.84 -1.89 -10.81
N SER A 920 -4.59 -1.08 -11.84
CA SER A 920 -5.01 0.33 -11.83
C SER A 920 -6.53 0.48 -11.83
N SER A 921 -7.28 -0.44 -12.44
CA SER A 921 -8.75 -0.44 -12.36
C SER A 921 -9.24 -0.88 -10.97
N VAL A 922 -8.55 -1.83 -10.33
CA VAL A 922 -8.84 -2.26 -8.94
C VAL A 922 -8.64 -1.10 -7.98
N GLU A 923 -7.47 -0.44 -8.03
CA GLU A 923 -7.17 0.70 -7.16
C GLU A 923 -8.17 1.84 -7.34
N TYR A 924 -8.46 2.20 -8.60
CA TYR A 924 -9.50 3.16 -8.92
C TYR A 924 -10.87 2.76 -8.34
N ALA A 925 -11.26 1.48 -8.45
CA ALA A 925 -12.50 0.99 -7.88
C ALA A 925 -12.55 1.14 -6.35
N THR A 926 -11.46 0.77 -5.64
CA THR A 926 -11.39 0.93 -4.17
C THR A 926 -11.45 2.40 -3.74
N LEU A 927 -10.72 3.29 -4.43
CA LEU A 927 -10.75 4.73 -4.17
C LEU A 927 -12.14 5.31 -4.45
N ASN A 928 -12.77 4.90 -5.55
CA ASN A 928 -14.13 5.31 -5.91
C ASN A 928 -15.16 4.79 -4.89
N LEU A 929 -15.02 3.59 -4.35
CA LEU A 929 -15.91 3.12 -3.28
C LEU A 929 -15.74 3.96 -2.01
N ASN A 930 -14.51 4.18 -1.54
CA ASN A 930 -14.25 4.99 -0.35
C ASN A 930 -14.71 6.44 -0.52
N TYR A 931 -14.54 7.03 -1.72
CA TYR A 931 -15.06 8.35 -2.05
C TYR A 931 -16.59 8.40 -1.98
N ASN A 932 -17.26 7.39 -2.56
CA ASN A 932 -18.71 7.34 -2.59
C ASN A 932 -19.34 6.95 -1.24
N TYR A 933 -18.65 6.25 -0.34
CA TYR A 933 -19.22 5.67 0.89
C TYR A 933 -18.39 5.93 2.17
N GLY A 934 -17.53 6.95 2.16
CA GLY A 934 -16.75 7.43 3.31
C GLY A 934 -15.53 6.60 3.75
N GLY A 935 -15.48 5.29 3.42
CA GLY A 935 -14.43 4.40 3.94
C GLY A 935 -14.45 4.30 5.47
N ASN A 936 -13.34 3.95 6.12
CA ASN A 936 -13.33 3.85 7.59
C ASN A 936 -13.22 5.20 8.33
N ALA A 937 -12.60 6.23 7.73
CA ALA A 937 -12.30 7.50 8.39
C ALA A 937 -13.33 8.62 8.10
N ASN A 938 -13.94 8.64 6.91
CA ASN A 938 -14.86 9.71 6.47
C ASN A 938 -16.34 9.27 6.48
N TYR A 939 -16.68 8.19 7.17
CA TYR A 939 -18.07 7.74 7.32
C TYR A 939 -18.85 8.65 8.27
N THR A 940 -19.93 9.26 7.79
CA THR A 940 -20.66 10.35 8.47
C THR A 940 -22.13 10.04 8.80
N ALA A 941 -22.57 8.79 8.66
CA ALA A 941 -23.94 8.42 9.02
C ALA A 941 -24.20 8.53 10.54
N SER A 942 -25.48 8.64 10.91
CA SER A 942 -25.96 8.58 12.29
C SER A 942 -26.75 7.30 12.57
N ASN A 943 -26.94 6.93 13.84
CA ASN A 943 -27.65 5.71 14.27
C ASN A 943 -27.01 4.42 13.72
N VAL A 944 -25.69 4.27 13.92
CA VAL A 944 -24.96 3.07 13.51
C VAL A 944 -24.15 2.54 14.69
N ILE A 945 -24.06 1.21 14.83
CA ILE A 945 -23.13 0.57 15.77
C ILE A 945 -22.26 -0.40 15.00
N PHE A 946 -20.94 -0.20 15.06
CA PHE A 946 -19.96 -1.17 14.59
C PHE A 946 -19.57 -2.09 15.75
N VAL A 947 -19.66 -3.40 15.55
CA VAL A 947 -19.30 -4.41 16.54
C VAL A 947 -18.17 -5.24 15.94
N ASN A 948 -17.04 -5.37 16.64
CA ASN A 948 -15.87 -6.07 16.11
C ASN A 948 -15.22 -6.92 17.19
N GLY A 949 -14.81 -8.14 16.82
CA GLY A 949 -13.88 -8.93 17.60
C GLY A 949 -12.47 -8.31 17.61
N ASP A 950 -11.76 -8.38 18.74
CA ASP A 950 -10.37 -7.94 18.81
C ASP A 950 -9.37 -8.95 18.23
N ALA A 951 -9.80 -10.21 18.05
CA ALA A 951 -9.06 -11.23 17.32
C ALA A 951 -9.49 -11.35 15.84
N ASP A 952 -10.47 -10.58 15.40
CA ASP A 952 -10.92 -10.56 14.00
C ASP A 952 -9.86 -9.89 13.11
N PRO A 953 -9.25 -10.58 12.14
CA PRO A 953 -8.25 -9.98 11.27
C PRO A 953 -8.82 -8.96 10.28
N TRP A 954 -10.15 -8.91 10.08
CA TRP A 954 -10.82 -7.87 9.30
C TRP A 954 -10.93 -6.51 10.01
N TYR A 955 -10.77 -6.48 11.33
CA TYR A 955 -10.94 -5.28 12.14
C TYR A 955 -10.25 -4.02 11.56
N PRO A 956 -8.99 -4.03 11.09
CA PRO A 956 -8.31 -2.80 10.64
C PRO A 956 -9.01 -2.00 9.52
N LEU A 957 -9.97 -2.60 8.80
CA LEU A 957 -10.78 -1.91 7.78
C LEU A 957 -12.14 -1.41 8.28
N THR A 958 -12.54 -1.69 9.52
CA THR A 958 -13.79 -1.17 10.11
C THR A 958 -13.71 0.32 10.44
N TYR A 959 -14.86 0.93 10.75
CA TYR A 959 -14.96 2.34 11.14
C TYR A 959 -13.95 2.75 12.22
N LEU A 960 -13.19 3.82 11.93
CA LEU A 960 -12.29 4.47 12.88
C LEU A 960 -13.09 5.53 13.65
N PRO A 961 -13.17 5.48 14.99
CA PRO A 961 -13.96 6.42 15.79
C PRO A 961 -13.58 7.89 15.50
N ASN A 962 -14.51 8.63 14.89
CA ASN A 962 -14.34 10.06 14.65
C ASN A 962 -14.91 10.88 15.83
N PRO A 963 -14.10 11.67 16.56
CA PRO A 963 -14.57 12.48 17.69
C PRO A 963 -15.67 13.50 17.34
N LYS A 964 -15.81 13.85 16.05
CA LYS A 964 -16.86 14.76 15.55
C LYS A 964 -18.18 14.04 15.25
N ASN A 965 -18.23 12.71 15.24
CA ASN A 965 -19.44 11.93 14.97
C ASN A 965 -19.79 11.00 16.16
N THR A 966 -20.53 11.56 17.13
CA THR A 966 -21.00 10.84 18.32
C THR A 966 -22.18 9.90 18.08
N ASP A 967 -22.79 9.94 16.89
CA ASP A 967 -23.97 9.12 16.55
C ASP A 967 -23.60 7.72 16.05
N VAL A 968 -22.30 7.45 15.86
CA VAL A 968 -21.75 6.13 15.53
C VAL A 968 -21.12 5.52 16.77
N GLY A 969 -21.70 4.42 17.26
CA GLY A 969 -21.12 3.60 18.32
C GLY A 969 -20.10 2.61 17.78
N VAL A 970 -19.08 2.29 18.59
CA VAL A 970 -18.15 1.18 18.34
C VAL A 970 -18.11 0.30 19.59
N ILE A 971 -18.26 -1.02 19.40
CA ILE A 971 -18.16 -2.03 20.43
C ILE A 971 -17.00 -2.97 20.09
N ARG A 972 -16.10 -3.13 21.06
CA ARG A 972 -14.98 -4.07 21.05
C ARG A 972 -15.37 -5.35 21.78
N LEU A 973 -15.06 -6.50 21.21
CA LEU A 973 -15.28 -7.81 21.83
C LEU A 973 -13.93 -8.51 22.06
N PRO A 974 -13.35 -8.41 23.28
CA PRO A 974 -12.07 -9.03 23.60
C PRO A 974 -12.13 -10.55 23.46
N GLY A 975 -11.10 -11.13 22.82
CA GLY A 975 -11.00 -12.58 22.64
C GLY A 975 -12.07 -13.19 21.74
N LEU A 976 -12.71 -12.37 20.89
CA LEU A 976 -13.63 -12.83 19.85
C LEU A 976 -13.13 -12.47 18.46
N THR A 977 -13.62 -13.24 17.51
CA THR A 977 -13.26 -13.30 16.08
C THR A 977 -14.38 -12.67 15.26
N HIS A 978 -14.62 -13.17 14.04
CA HIS A 978 -15.54 -12.60 13.08
C HIS A 978 -17.01 -12.82 13.48
N CYS A 979 -17.78 -11.73 13.54
CA CYS A 979 -19.23 -11.72 13.75
C CYS A 979 -19.78 -12.49 14.96
N ALA A 980 -19.02 -12.56 16.06
CA ALA A 980 -19.43 -13.30 17.26
C ALA A 980 -20.71 -12.76 17.94
N ASP A 981 -21.15 -11.54 17.65
CA ASP A 981 -22.32 -10.89 18.25
C ASP A 981 -23.67 -11.24 17.59
N ILE A 982 -23.69 -11.88 16.41
CA ILE A 982 -24.97 -12.11 15.70
C ILE A 982 -25.77 -13.30 16.24
N TRP A 983 -25.13 -14.19 17.00
CA TRP A 983 -25.68 -15.43 17.56
C TRP A 983 -26.45 -15.16 18.85
N ALA A 984 -27.57 -15.88 19.07
CA ALA A 984 -28.32 -15.76 20.31
C ALA A 984 -27.48 -16.12 21.56
N GLU A 985 -27.78 -15.45 22.68
CA GLU A 985 -27.09 -15.73 23.95
C GLU A 985 -27.33 -17.16 24.43
N THR A 986 -26.27 -17.81 24.91
CA THR A 986 -26.31 -19.09 25.62
C THR A 986 -25.68 -18.94 27.01
N ASP A 987 -25.83 -19.96 27.86
CA ASP A 987 -25.13 -20.01 29.15
C ASP A 987 -23.61 -19.88 29.00
N LYS A 988 -23.05 -20.38 27.88
CA LYS A 988 -21.62 -20.32 27.55
C LYS A 988 -21.17 -19.01 26.89
N SER A 989 -22.09 -18.14 26.45
CA SER A 989 -21.71 -16.91 25.75
C SER A 989 -20.92 -15.97 26.68
N PRO A 990 -19.76 -15.43 26.24
CA PRO A 990 -18.91 -14.56 27.04
C PRO A 990 -19.64 -13.31 27.54
N LYS A 991 -19.22 -12.79 28.71
CA LYS A 991 -19.79 -11.57 29.29
C LYS A 991 -19.74 -10.38 28.33
N SER A 992 -18.66 -10.22 27.56
CA SER A 992 -18.52 -9.18 26.54
C SER A 992 -19.63 -9.20 25.50
N VAL A 993 -20.07 -10.38 25.06
CA VAL A 993 -21.21 -10.54 24.13
C VAL A 993 -22.52 -10.10 24.79
N LYS A 994 -22.77 -10.54 26.03
CA LYS A 994 -23.98 -10.22 26.79
C LYS A 994 -24.10 -8.70 27.07
N ASP A 995 -23.00 -8.07 27.49
CA ASP A 995 -22.93 -6.63 27.72
C ASP A 995 -23.11 -5.83 26.39
N ALA A 996 -22.56 -6.33 25.28
CA ALA A 996 -22.78 -5.77 23.95
C ALA A 996 -24.25 -5.90 23.49
N HIS A 997 -24.86 -7.07 23.65
CA HIS A 997 -26.28 -7.32 23.32
C HIS A 997 -27.22 -6.40 24.07
N VAL A 998 -26.99 -6.18 25.38
CA VAL A 998 -27.74 -5.20 26.18
C VAL A 998 -27.61 -3.79 25.59
N THR A 999 -26.39 -3.39 25.20
CA THR A 999 -26.09 -2.07 24.62
C THR A 999 -26.75 -1.87 23.25
N ILE A 1000 -26.62 -2.87 22.36
CA ILE A 1000 -27.20 -2.90 21.02
C ILE A 1000 -28.73 -2.85 21.11
N LYS A 1001 -29.34 -3.72 21.91
CA LYS A 1001 -30.79 -3.77 22.12
C LYS A 1001 -31.34 -2.46 22.66
N LYS A 1002 -30.64 -1.80 23.59
CA LYS A 1002 -31.02 -0.46 24.10
C LYS A 1002 -31.03 0.57 22.98
N LYS A 1003 -29.94 0.69 22.21
CA LYS A 1003 -29.82 1.64 21.10
C LYS A 1003 -30.87 1.40 20.01
N ILE A 1004 -31.11 0.15 19.61
CA ILE A 1004 -32.20 -0.22 18.70
C ILE A 1004 -33.56 0.23 19.26
N THR A 1005 -33.81 -0.02 20.55
CA THR A 1005 -35.05 0.39 21.23
C THR A 1005 -35.25 1.91 21.21
N ASP A 1006 -34.16 2.69 21.23
CA ASP A 1006 -34.22 4.15 21.14
C ASP A 1006 -34.36 4.64 19.68
N TRP A 1007 -33.87 3.92 18.67
CA TRP A 1007 -34.05 4.23 17.24
C TRP A 1007 -35.42 3.90 16.65
N VAL A 1008 -36.21 3.05 17.33
CA VAL A 1008 -37.57 2.66 16.91
C VAL A 1008 -38.69 3.44 17.62
N LYS A 1009 -38.35 4.21 18.66
CA LYS A 1009 -39.25 5.21 19.27
C LYS A 1009 -39.44 6.42 18.35
#